data_AF-A0A7L3KNZ0-F1
#
_entry.id   AF-A0A7L3KNZ0-F1
#
_cell.length_a   1.000
_cell.length_b   1.000
_cell.length_c   1.000
_cell.angle_alpha   90.00
_cell.angle_beta   90.00
_cell.angle_gamma   90.00
#
_symmetry.space_group_name_H-M   'P 1'
#
loop_
_entity.id
_entity.type
_entity.pdbx_description
1 polymer ?
#
loop_
_entity_poly.entity_id
_entity_poly.type
_entity_poly.pdbx_seq_one_letter_code
_entity_poly.pdbx_strand_id
1 'polypeptide(L)'
;QVETLKAKLLEQAQEISRLRSELGGTDAEKHRDLLAAENERLRQEMKACEGELRELRRQQQQQAPCRDCPHLQENARLQEQLSQLQREAEETRAKLVELDLEVQQKTNRLAEVELRLKDSLAERAEEEERLSRRLRDSQETIANLKSQPQQIKYIIKTVEVESAKAKQALCETQSRNQYLQEQVGMQKQVLKEMEQQLQNCQKTEAQLRAQIMMYEAELERAHGQMLEEMQAMEEEKNHAIEEAFSRAQVEMKAVHENLAGVRTNLLTLQPALRTLTHDYNSLKRQVRDFPLLLQETLRSARAEISQAIEEVHSTNRELLRKYRRELQLRKKCHNELVRLKGNIRVFGRVRPITKEDGEGPEAANAVTFDADDDAVLHLLHKGKQVSFELDKVFPPQASQEEVFQEVQALVTSCIDGYNVCIFAYGQTGAGKTYTMEGTAANPGINQRALQLLFSEVRGKAADWDYAITVSAAEIYNEALRDLLGKEPQEKLEIKLCPDGSGQLYVPGLTEFRVQSVEDINKVFEFGHVKRVTECTNLNEHSSRSHALLIVTVRGLDRSTGLRTTGKLNLVDLAGSERVGRSGAEGSRLREAQHINKSLSALGDVIYALRSRQGHVPFRNSKLTYLLQDSLSGDSKTLMMVQVSPAEKNTSETLCSLKFAERVRSVELGPVSRKAELASWPSQEHLEGDSPGSAAPHGRGHASPSPGQLSSRSASIRRKLQTSG
;
A
#
# COMPACT_ATOMS: atom_id res chain seq x y z
N GLN A 1 -26.76 -38.69 -53.72
CA GLN A 1 -25.43 -38.03 -53.64
C GLN A 1 -25.47 -36.81 -52.72
N VAL A 2 -26.10 -35.67 -53.06
CA VAL A 2 -26.13 -34.49 -52.15
C VAL A 2 -26.77 -34.80 -50.78
N GLU A 3 -27.95 -35.41 -50.75
CA GLU A 3 -28.57 -35.89 -49.49
C GLU A 3 -27.67 -36.88 -48.72
N THR A 4 -26.95 -37.72 -49.46
CA THR A 4 -26.00 -38.71 -48.92
C THR A 4 -24.77 -38.06 -48.29
N LEU A 5 -24.37 -36.88 -48.78
CA LEU A 5 -23.30 -36.05 -48.20
C LEU A 5 -23.81 -35.26 -46.99
N LYS A 6 -25.03 -34.70 -47.05
CA LYS A 6 -25.67 -34.06 -45.88
C LYS A 6 -25.76 -35.03 -44.70
N ALA A 7 -26.22 -36.26 -44.92
CA ALA A 7 -26.32 -37.28 -43.89
C ALA A 7 -24.96 -37.52 -43.19
N LYS A 8 -23.90 -37.72 -43.97
CA LYS A 8 -22.53 -37.91 -43.44
C LYS A 8 -21.97 -36.69 -42.72
N LEU A 9 -22.29 -35.47 -43.19
CA LEU A 9 -21.92 -34.22 -42.51
C LEU A 9 -22.62 -34.09 -41.14
N LEU A 10 -23.87 -34.53 -41.05
CA LEU A 10 -24.67 -34.50 -39.83
C LEU A 10 -24.19 -35.56 -38.83
N GLU A 11 -23.84 -36.75 -39.32
CA GLU A 11 -23.21 -37.85 -38.58
C GLU A 11 -21.84 -37.44 -38.02
N GLN A 12 -20.96 -36.83 -38.85
CA GLN A 12 -19.68 -36.26 -38.41
C GLN A 12 -19.85 -35.11 -37.41
N ALA A 13 -20.85 -34.25 -37.57
CA ALA A 13 -21.13 -33.17 -36.61
C ALA A 13 -21.58 -33.71 -35.25
N GLN A 14 -22.39 -34.79 -35.23
CA GLN A 14 -22.78 -35.48 -34.01
C GLN A 14 -21.58 -36.18 -33.36
N GLU A 15 -20.70 -36.82 -34.13
CA GLU A 15 -19.50 -37.47 -33.61
C GLU A 15 -18.48 -36.46 -33.05
N ILE A 16 -18.30 -35.30 -33.69
CA ILE A 16 -17.51 -34.17 -33.14
C ILE A 16 -18.14 -33.64 -31.85
N SER A 17 -19.47 -33.51 -31.79
CA SER A 17 -20.16 -33.09 -30.56
C SER A 17 -20.02 -34.11 -29.44
N ARG A 18 -20.01 -35.41 -29.77
CA ARG A 18 -19.79 -36.51 -28.82
C ARG A 18 -18.35 -36.50 -28.30
N LEU A 19 -17.36 -36.38 -29.18
CA LEU A 19 -15.94 -36.29 -28.80
C LEU A 19 -15.66 -35.07 -27.91
N ARG A 20 -16.32 -33.92 -28.15
CA ARG A 20 -16.26 -32.75 -27.24
C ARG A 20 -16.82 -33.06 -25.84
N SER A 21 -17.84 -33.92 -25.74
CA SER A 21 -18.41 -34.34 -24.45
C SER A 21 -17.56 -35.40 -23.74
N GLU A 22 -16.84 -36.26 -24.48
CA GLU A 22 -16.04 -37.35 -23.92
C GLU A 22 -14.60 -36.93 -23.57
N LEU A 23 -14.02 -35.95 -24.29
CA LEU A 23 -12.68 -35.40 -24.02
C LEU A 23 -12.68 -34.19 -23.06
N GLY A 24 -13.85 -33.58 -22.84
CA GLY A 24 -14.02 -32.35 -22.08
C GLY A 24 -13.58 -31.08 -22.84
N GLY A 25 -13.98 -29.91 -22.32
CA GLY A 25 -13.67 -28.62 -22.94
C GLY A 25 -12.15 -28.38 -23.05
N THR A 26 -11.72 -27.72 -24.12
CA THR A 26 -10.30 -27.40 -24.35
C THR A 26 -9.77 -26.48 -23.25
N ASP A 27 -8.46 -26.47 -23.01
CA ASP A 27 -7.90 -25.65 -21.92
C ASP A 27 -8.12 -24.14 -22.16
N ALA A 28 -8.24 -23.70 -23.42
CA ALA A 28 -8.67 -22.35 -23.77
C ALA A 28 -10.12 -22.04 -23.35
N GLU A 29 -11.05 -22.99 -23.50
CA GLU A 29 -12.43 -22.86 -23.02
C GLU A 29 -12.47 -22.86 -21.48
N LYS A 30 -11.77 -23.80 -20.83
CA LYS A 30 -11.64 -23.82 -19.36
C LYS A 30 -11.07 -22.50 -18.82
N HIS A 31 -10.06 -21.94 -19.47
CA HIS A 31 -9.40 -20.71 -19.00
C HIS A 31 -10.28 -19.47 -19.25
N ARG A 32 -11.01 -19.41 -20.38
CA ARG A 32 -12.06 -18.41 -20.63
C ARG A 32 -13.15 -18.46 -19.55
N ASP A 33 -13.61 -19.66 -19.19
CA ASP A 33 -14.72 -19.84 -18.26
C ASP A 33 -14.29 -19.52 -16.81
N LEU A 34 -13.04 -19.79 -16.45
CA LEU A 34 -12.40 -19.29 -15.22
C LEU A 34 -12.32 -17.76 -15.20
N LEU A 35 -11.84 -17.13 -16.29
CA LEU A 35 -11.76 -15.67 -16.41
C LEU A 35 -13.15 -14.99 -16.38
N ALA A 36 -14.19 -15.67 -16.87
CA ALA A 36 -15.57 -15.21 -16.77
C ALA A 36 -16.07 -15.24 -15.31
N ALA A 37 -15.83 -16.34 -14.59
CA ALA A 37 -16.18 -16.47 -13.17
C ALA A 37 -15.41 -15.46 -12.28
N GLU A 38 -14.14 -15.21 -12.58
CA GLU A 38 -13.33 -14.21 -11.87
C GLU A 38 -13.80 -12.77 -12.16
N ASN A 39 -14.18 -12.46 -13.42
CA ASN A 39 -14.83 -11.18 -13.75
C ASN A 39 -16.18 -11.00 -13.03
N GLU A 40 -16.98 -12.06 -12.90
CA GLU A 40 -18.25 -11.99 -12.19
C GLU A 40 -18.05 -11.80 -10.69
N ARG A 41 -17.09 -12.50 -10.07
CA ARG A 41 -16.69 -12.28 -8.68
C ARG A 41 -16.22 -10.84 -8.44
N LEU A 42 -15.31 -10.31 -9.26
CA LEU A 42 -14.83 -8.93 -9.14
C LEU A 42 -15.96 -7.89 -9.27
N ARG A 43 -16.97 -8.16 -10.12
CA ARG A 43 -18.18 -7.32 -10.22
C ARG A 43 -19.08 -7.40 -8.98
N GLN A 44 -19.10 -8.51 -8.27
CA GLN A 44 -19.81 -8.65 -6.99
C GLN A 44 -19.06 -7.93 -5.86
N GLU A 45 -17.73 -8.09 -5.78
CA GLU A 45 -16.86 -7.41 -4.80
C GLU A 45 -16.92 -5.88 -4.98
N MET A 46 -16.84 -5.37 -6.22
CA MET A 46 -17.05 -3.95 -6.52
C MET A 46 -18.42 -3.42 -6.07
N LYS A 47 -19.50 -4.20 -6.25
CA LYS A 47 -20.84 -3.84 -5.76
C LYS A 47 -20.95 -3.81 -4.24
N ALA A 48 -20.24 -4.71 -3.54
CA ALA A 48 -20.18 -4.69 -2.07
C ALA A 48 -19.48 -3.41 -1.58
N CYS A 49 -18.29 -3.10 -2.12
CA CYS A 49 -17.56 -1.88 -1.77
C CYS A 49 -18.36 -0.60 -2.09
N GLU A 50 -19.09 -0.56 -3.21
CA GLU A 50 -20.02 0.55 -3.50
C GLU A 50 -21.16 0.69 -2.48
N GLY A 51 -21.62 -0.43 -1.90
CA GLY A 51 -22.62 -0.44 -0.82
C GLY A 51 -22.07 0.15 0.47
N GLU A 52 -20.93 -0.35 0.93
CA GLU A 52 -20.24 0.12 2.14
C GLU A 52 -19.89 1.62 2.05
N LEU A 53 -19.40 2.08 0.88
CA LEU A 53 -19.09 3.50 0.66
C LEU A 53 -20.34 4.40 0.74
N ARG A 54 -21.53 3.89 0.38
CA ARG A 54 -22.80 4.62 0.51
C ARG A 54 -23.28 4.67 1.96
N GLU A 55 -23.11 3.59 2.73
CA GLU A 55 -23.42 3.61 4.17
C GLU A 55 -22.50 4.54 4.96
N LEU A 56 -21.18 4.50 4.71
CA LEU A 56 -20.21 5.42 5.31
C LEU A 56 -20.55 6.90 5.01
N ARG A 57 -20.91 7.22 3.77
CA ARG A 57 -21.39 8.57 3.39
C ARG A 57 -22.69 8.95 4.11
N ARG A 58 -23.63 8.02 4.30
CA ARG A 58 -24.87 8.27 5.06
C ARG A 58 -24.60 8.53 6.54
N GLN A 59 -23.65 7.81 7.15
CA GLN A 59 -23.21 8.05 8.53
C GLN A 59 -22.52 9.42 8.67
N GLN A 60 -21.67 9.78 7.71
CA GLN A 60 -20.96 11.07 7.70
C GLN A 60 -21.92 12.28 7.58
N GLN A 61 -23.02 12.14 6.84
CA GLN A 61 -24.07 13.19 6.72
C GLN A 61 -24.92 13.39 7.98
N GLN A 62 -24.79 12.54 9.02
CA GLN A 62 -25.53 12.69 10.28
C GLN A 62 -24.78 13.48 11.36
N GLN A 63 -23.54 13.92 11.09
CA GLN A 63 -22.76 14.76 12.01
C GLN A 63 -22.91 16.25 11.67
N ALA A 64 -23.16 17.09 12.68
CA ALA A 64 -23.37 18.52 12.50
C ALA A 64 -22.07 19.23 12.03
N PRO A 65 -22.14 20.19 11.09
CA PRO A 65 -20.96 20.81 10.52
C PRO A 65 -20.25 21.74 11.52
N CYS A 66 -19.07 21.33 11.98
CA CYS A 66 -18.13 22.19 12.69
C CYS A 66 -17.71 23.34 11.75
N ARG A 67 -17.97 24.59 12.13
CA ARG A 67 -17.52 25.77 11.36
C ARG A 67 -16.09 26.13 11.77
N ASP A 68 -15.28 26.47 10.77
CA ASP A 68 -13.91 27.00 10.93
C ASP A 68 -12.88 26.05 11.57
N CYS A 69 -12.91 24.78 11.17
CA CYS A 69 -11.84 23.80 11.43
C CYS A 69 -10.86 23.72 10.23
N PRO A 70 -9.53 23.64 10.42
CA PRO A 70 -8.56 23.53 9.31
C PRO A 70 -8.77 22.31 8.40
N HIS A 71 -9.25 21.18 8.94
CA HIS A 71 -9.62 20.01 8.14
C HIS A 71 -10.74 20.28 7.13
N LEU A 72 -11.53 21.34 7.31
CA LEU A 72 -12.59 21.72 6.36
C LEU A 72 -11.99 22.43 5.13
N GLN A 73 -10.93 23.22 5.29
CA GLN A 73 -10.17 23.78 4.17
C GLN A 73 -9.38 22.70 3.43
N GLU A 74 -8.81 21.74 4.16
CA GLU A 74 -8.11 20.58 3.60
C GLU A 74 -9.07 19.68 2.80
N ASN A 75 -10.24 19.36 3.36
CA ASN A 75 -11.29 18.59 2.69
C ASN A 75 -11.85 19.34 1.47
N ALA A 76 -12.02 20.67 1.52
CA ALA A 76 -12.41 21.46 0.35
C ALA A 76 -11.37 21.38 -0.78
N ARG A 77 -10.08 21.49 -0.49
CA ARG A 77 -8.99 21.31 -1.48
C ARG A 77 -8.97 19.90 -2.07
N LEU A 78 -9.16 18.88 -1.24
CA LEU A 78 -9.24 17.49 -1.70
C LEU A 78 -10.47 17.24 -2.57
N GLN A 79 -11.62 17.85 -2.27
CA GLN A 79 -12.81 17.80 -3.13
C GLN A 79 -12.59 18.50 -4.47
N GLU A 80 -11.92 19.65 -4.48
CA GLU A 80 -11.56 20.38 -5.69
C GLU A 80 -10.62 19.55 -6.59
N GLN A 81 -9.55 18.99 -6.03
CA GLN A 81 -8.64 18.07 -6.73
C GLN A 81 -9.35 16.81 -7.27
N LEU A 82 -10.24 16.21 -6.47
CA LEU A 82 -11.01 15.03 -6.88
C LEU A 82 -11.98 15.36 -8.03
N SER A 83 -12.59 16.55 -8.02
CA SER A 83 -13.44 17.03 -9.13
C SER A 83 -12.66 17.29 -10.42
N GLN A 84 -11.40 17.73 -10.32
CA GLN A 84 -10.52 17.91 -11.46
C GLN A 84 -10.10 16.55 -12.06
N LEU A 85 -9.66 15.60 -11.22
CA LEU A 85 -9.32 14.24 -11.66
C LEU A 85 -10.53 13.50 -12.27
N GLN A 86 -11.75 13.78 -11.80
CA GLN A 86 -12.97 13.25 -12.42
C GLN A 86 -13.18 13.78 -13.85
N ARG A 87 -12.95 15.08 -14.10
CA ARG A 87 -13.02 15.65 -15.46
C ARG A 87 -11.95 15.08 -16.38
N GLU A 88 -10.73 14.92 -15.89
CA GLU A 88 -9.63 14.32 -16.65
C GLU A 88 -9.92 12.83 -17.00
N ALA A 89 -10.57 12.10 -16.09
CA ALA A 89 -11.06 10.74 -16.34
C ALA A 89 -12.24 10.69 -17.34
N GLU A 90 -13.15 11.65 -17.30
CA GLU A 90 -14.26 11.75 -18.28
C GLU A 90 -13.76 12.12 -19.68
N GLU A 91 -12.81 13.06 -19.79
CA GLU A 91 -12.18 13.42 -21.07
C GLU A 91 -11.39 12.27 -21.68
N THR A 92 -10.59 11.55 -20.88
CA THR A 92 -9.82 10.39 -21.38
C THR A 92 -10.74 9.24 -21.77
N ARG A 93 -11.85 9.02 -21.06
CA ARG A 93 -12.90 8.07 -21.44
C ARG A 93 -13.61 8.46 -22.74
N ALA A 94 -13.89 9.75 -22.96
CA ALA A 94 -14.47 10.23 -24.21
C ALA A 94 -13.53 9.98 -25.41
N LYS A 95 -12.24 10.31 -25.26
CA LYS A 95 -11.19 10.06 -26.27
C LYS A 95 -11.02 8.56 -26.58
N LEU A 96 -11.19 7.68 -25.59
CA LEU A 96 -11.19 6.22 -25.81
C LEU A 96 -12.39 5.74 -26.63
N VAL A 97 -13.60 6.27 -26.38
CA VAL A 97 -14.80 5.92 -27.17
C VAL A 97 -14.70 6.42 -28.61
N GLU A 98 -14.07 7.58 -28.84
CA GLU A 98 -13.80 8.10 -30.17
C GLU A 98 -12.79 7.23 -30.94
N LEU A 99 -11.71 6.80 -30.29
CA LEU A 99 -10.75 5.85 -30.87
C LEU A 99 -11.38 4.49 -31.19
N ASP A 100 -12.18 3.94 -30.28
CA ASP A 100 -12.86 2.65 -30.46
C ASP A 100 -13.82 2.70 -31.66
N LEU A 101 -14.56 3.81 -31.82
CA LEU A 101 -15.40 4.05 -33.00
C LEU A 101 -14.57 4.16 -34.30
N GLU A 102 -13.40 4.79 -34.27
CA GLU A 102 -12.52 4.86 -35.45
C GLU A 102 -11.94 3.49 -35.83
N VAL A 103 -11.55 2.67 -34.83
CA VAL A 103 -11.11 1.28 -35.02
C VAL A 103 -12.24 0.42 -35.59
N GLN A 104 -13.47 0.56 -35.08
CA GLN A 104 -14.64 -0.14 -35.59
C GLN A 104 -14.92 0.22 -37.05
N GLN A 105 -14.83 1.50 -37.42
CA GLN A 105 -14.99 1.96 -38.80
C GLN A 105 -13.88 1.43 -39.73
N LYS A 106 -12.62 1.44 -39.29
CA LYS A 106 -11.49 0.90 -40.08
C LYS A 106 -11.62 -0.62 -40.26
N THR A 107 -12.03 -1.35 -39.23
CA THR A 107 -12.27 -2.80 -39.28
C THR A 107 -13.39 -3.16 -40.27
N ASN A 108 -14.51 -2.42 -40.24
CA ASN A 108 -15.61 -2.62 -41.18
C ASN A 108 -15.19 -2.36 -42.64
N ARG A 109 -14.39 -1.31 -42.90
CA ARG A 109 -13.84 -1.03 -44.24
C ARG A 109 -12.88 -2.12 -44.72
N LEU A 110 -12.07 -2.69 -43.81
CA LEU A 110 -11.17 -3.80 -44.16
C LEU A 110 -11.97 -5.03 -44.58
N ALA A 111 -13.01 -5.40 -43.82
CA ALA A 111 -13.89 -6.52 -44.14
C ALA A 111 -14.63 -6.33 -45.49
N GLU A 112 -15.04 -5.10 -45.80
CA GLU A 112 -15.65 -4.78 -47.10
C GLU A 112 -14.66 -4.95 -48.27
N VAL A 113 -13.40 -4.56 -48.10
CA VAL A 113 -12.34 -4.76 -49.10
C VAL A 113 -11.99 -6.24 -49.25
N GLU A 114 -11.92 -7.00 -48.16
CA GLU A 114 -11.69 -8.46 -48.21
C GLU A 114 -12.82 -9.21 -48.92
N LEU A 115 -14.07 -8.78 -48.76
CA LEU A 115 -15.21 -9.36 -49.46
C LEU A 115 -15.12 -9.10 -50.97
N ARG A 116 -14.95 -7.82 -51.37
CA ARG A 116 -14.77 -7.43 -52.79
C ARG A 116 -13.58 -8.16 -53.45
N LEU A 117 -12.51 -8.42 -52.69
CA LEU A 117 -11.35 -9.18 -53.19
C LEU A 117 -11.69 -10.66 -53.41
N LYS A 118 -12.47 -11.29 -52.53
CA LYS A 118 -12.95 -12.68 -52.71
C LYS A 118 -13.87 -12.80 -53.92
N ASP A 119 -14.81 -11.87 -54.09
CA ASP A 119 -15.76 -11.88 -55.20
C ASP A 119 -15.02 -11.76 -56.55
N SER A 120 -14.09 -10.81 -56.68
CA SER A 120 -13.30 -10.61 -57.90
C SER A 120 -12.30 -11.75 -58.19
N LEU A 121 -11.86 -12.48 -57.15
CA LEU A 121 -11.09 -13.72 -57.33
C LEU A 121 -11.97 -14.89 -57.81
N ALA A 122 -13.24 -14.95 -57.40
CA ALA A 122 -14.19 -15.95 -57.87
C ALA A 122 -14.59 -15.72 -59.34
N GLU A 123 -14.86 -14.47 -59.73
CA GLU A 123 -15.15 -14.10 -61.13
C GLU A 123 -14.01 -14.52 -62.07
N ARG A 124 -12.75 -14.26 -61.69
CA ARG A 124 -11.58 -14.68 -62.47
C ARG A 124 -11.45 -16.20 -62.63
N ALA A 125 -11.74 -16.97 -61.59
CA ALA A 125 -11.71 -18.43 -61.66
C ALA A 125 -12.80 -18.97 -62.62
N GLU A 126 -13.98 -18.35 -62.65
CA GLU A 126 -15.06 -18.75 -63.57
C GLU A 126 -14.75 -18.36 -65.03
N GLU A 127 -14.11 -17.21 -65.27
CA GLU A 127 -13.59 -16.86 -66.61
C GLU A 127 -12.47 -17.80 -67.09
N GLU A 128 -11.53 -18.16 -66.22
CA GLU A 128 -10.44 -19.08 -66.54
C GLU A 128 -10.97 -20.47 -66.95
N GLU A 129 -11.97 -20.98 -66.22
CA GLU A 129 -12.60 -22.26 -66.57
C GLU A 129 -13.39 -22.17 -67.88
N ARG A 130 -14.10 -21.06 -68.13
CA ARG A 130 -14.85 -20.79 -69.37
C ARG A 130 -13.94 -20.71 -70.59
N LEU A 131 -12.79 -20.06 -70.49
CA LEU A 131 -11.77 -20.02 -71.55
C LEU A 131 -11.16 -21.41 -71.77
N SER A 132 -10.88 -22.14 -70.69
CA SER A 132 -10.35 -23.51 -70.73
C SER A 132 -11.32 -24.50 -71.39
N ARG A 133 -12.64 -24.31 -71.31
CA ARG A 133 -13.62 -25.09 -72.09
C ARG A 133 -13.50 -24.78 -73.59
N ARG A 134 -13.61 -23.50 -74.01
CA ARG A 134 -13.50 -23.08 -75.42
C ARG A 134 -12.20 -23.55 -76.13
N LEU A 135 -11.09 -23.63 -75.40
CA LEU A 135 -9.81 -24.09 -75.96
C LEU A 135 -9.83 -25.59 -76.32
N ARG A 136 -10.60 -26.41 -75.59
CA ARG A 136 -10.78 -27.84 -75.89
C ARG A 136 -11.68 -28.04 -77.10
N ASP A 137 -12.83 -27.36 -77.14
CA ASP A 137 -13.80 -27.44 -78.25
C ASP A 137 -13.15 -27.07 -79.61
N SER A 138 -12.29 -26.06 -79.62
CA SER A 138 -11.58 -25.62 -80.83
C SER A 138 -10.42 -26.54 -81.24
N GLN A 139 -9.74 -27.21 -80.30
CA GLN A 139 -8.76 -28.26 -80.60
C GLN A 139 -9.42 -29.50 -81.21
N GLU A 140 -10.58 -29.92 -80.70
CA GLU A 140 -11.37 -31.03 -81.25
C GLU A 140 -11.91 -30.73 -82.66
N THR A 141 -12.30 -29.48 -82.92
CA THR A 141 -12.73 -29.02 -84.25
C THR A 141 -11.59 -29.12 -85.29
N ILE A 142 -10.36 -28.77 -84.91
CA ILE A 142 -9.18 -28.82 -85.80
C ILE A 142 -8.76 -30.26 -86.12
N ALA A 143 -9.01 -31.22 -85.23
CA ALA A 143 -8.72 -32.64 -85.47
C ALA A 143 -9.59 -33.24 -86.59
N ASN A 144 -10.86 -32.82 -86.70
CA ASN A 144 -11.83 -33.39 -87.64
C ASN A 144 -11.69 -32.92 -89.11
N LEU A 145 -10.84 -31.93 -89.42
CA LEU A 145 -10.77 -31.30 -90.74
C LEU A 145 -9.61 -31.79 -91.65
N LYS A 146 -9.03 -32.97 -91.39
CA LYS A 146 -7.80 -33.46 -92.06
C LYS A 146 -7.94 -34.70 -92.97
N SER A 147 -9.13 -35.08 -93.41
CA SER A 147 -9.34 -36.39 -94.11
C SER A 147 -10.21 -36.40 -95.40
N GLN A 148 -9.68 -35.86 -96.51
CA GLN A 148 -9.82 -36.39 -97.92
C GLN A 148 -11.25 -36.45 -98.59
N PRO A 149 -11.44 -36.87 -99.88
CA PRO A 149 -10.87 -36.32 -101.14
C PRO A 149 -11.82 -36.24 -102.42
N GLN A 150 -11.37 -35.48 -103.46
CA GLN A 150 -11.45 -35.73 -104.96
C GLN A 150 -12.71 -35.53 -105.91
N GLN A 151 -12.46 -34.83 -107.05
CA GLN A 151 -12.72 -35.14 -108.51
C GLN A 151 -13.93 -34.65 -109.43
N ILE A 152 -13.58 -33.87 -110.50
CA ILE A 152 -13.81 -34.05 -112.01
C ILE A 152 -15.26 -33.90 -112.64
N LYS A 153 -15.64 -33.59 -113.93
CA LYS A 153 -15.14 -33.52 -115.37
C LYS A 153 -16.00 -32.49 -116.25
N TYR A 154 -16.17 -32.34 -117.61
CA TYR A 154 -15.79 -32.94 -118.95
C TYR A 154 -16.13 -32.04 -120.23
N ILE A 155 -16.14 -32.61 -121.48
CA ILE A 155 -16.79 -32.18 -122.79
C ILE A 155 -16.10 -31.05 -123.65
N ILE A 156 -16.11 -30.90 -125.01
CA ILE A 156 -16.24 -31.68 -126.32
C ILE A 156 -15.78 -30.72 -127.51
N LYS A 157 -15.64 -30.82 -128.88
CA LYS A 157 -16.02 -31.50 -130.19
C LYS A 157 -14.97 -30.99 -131.30
N THR A 158 -14.86 -31.08 -132.68
CA THR A 158 -15.11 -31.88 -133.98
C THR A 158 -14.52 -31.02 -135.19
N VAL A 159 -14.30 -31.25 -136.53
CA VAL A 159 -14.43 -32.22 -137.72
C VAL A 159 -13.89 -31.47 -139.03
N GLU A 160 -13.55 -31.86 -140.31
CA GLU A 160 -13.03 -32.98 -141.23
C GLU A 160 -12.94 -32.42 -142.74
N VAL A 161 -12.46 -32.96 -143.92
CA VAL A 161 -11.53 -34.03 -144.48
C VAL A 161 -11.29 -33.97 -146.08
N GLU A 162 -10.04 -34.18 -146.58
CA GLU A 162 -9.44 -34.82 -147.85
C GLU A 162 -9.60 -34.55 -149.42
N SER A 163 -8.49 -34.87 -150.17
CA SER A 163 -8.29 -35.57 -151.51
C SER A 163 -8.06 -34.89 -152.91
N ALA A 164 -7.52 -35.62 -153.93
CA ALA A 164 -6.99 -35.12 -155.25
C ALA A 164 -6.68 -36.14 -156.41
N LYS A 165 -6.61 -35.73 -157.72
CA LYS A 165 -5.61 -36.13 -158.80
C LYS A 165 -5.92 -35.86 -160.33
N ALA A 166 -4.91 -35.34 -161.06
CA ALA A 166 -4.33 -35.74 -162.39
C ALA A 166 -4.93 -35.51 -163.83
N LYS A 167 -4.11 -34.81 -164.66
CA LYS A 167 -3.70 -35.07 -166.10
C LYS A 167 -4.50 -34.59 -167.34
N GLN A 168 -3.70 -34.32 -168.41
CA GLN A 168 -3.98 -34.25 -169.86
C GLN A 168 -5.00 -33.21 -170.38
N ALA A 169 -4.68 -32.13 -171.09
CA ALA A 169 -3.45 -31.63 -171.75
C ALA A 169 -2.83 -32.48 -172.86
N LEU A 170 -2.74 -31.94 -174.10
CA LEU A 170 -1.50 -31.88 -174.91
C LEU A 170 -1.72 -31.14 -176.26
N CYS A 171 -2.75 -31.53 -177.00
CA CYS A 171 -2.85 -31.26 -178.44
C CYS A 171 -3.41 -29.87 -178.78
N GLU A 172 -2.84 -29.12 -179.72
CA GLU A 172 -1.46 -29.21 -180.23
C GLU A 172 -1.00 -27.79 -180.59
N THR A 173 -0.33 -27.14 -179.63
CA THR A 173 1.10 -26.77 -179.70
C THR A 173 1.76 -26.28 -181.01
N GLN A 174 1.04 -26.00 -182.09
CA GLN A 174 1.52 -25.27 -183.27
C GLN A 174 1.20 -23.77 -183.19
N SER A 175 0.06 -23.39 -182.59
CA SER A 175 -0.17 -22.01 -182.09
C SER A 175 0.97 -21.52 -181.19
N ARG A 176 1.69 -22.46 -180.57
CA ARG A 176 2.84 -22.26 -179.70
C ARG A 176 3.95 -21.40 -180.33
N ASN A 177 4.15 -21.41 -181.65
CA ASN A 177 5.25 -20.63 -182.24
C ASN A 177 4.96 -19.12 -182.40
N GLN A 178 3.71 -18.72 -182.64
CA GLN A 178 3.31 -17.30 -182.53
C GLN A 178 3.16 -16.92 -181.05
N TYR A 179 2.53 -17.77 -180.25
CA TYR A 179 2.39 -17.60 -178.80
C TYR A 179 3.75 -17.46 -178.08
N LEU A 180 4.82 -18.09 -178.55
CA LEU A 180 6.17 -17.94 -177.98
C LEU A 180 6.75 -16.54 -178.16
N GLN A 181 6.41 -15.81 -179.25
CA GLN A 181 6.81 -14.41 -179.39
C GLN A 181 6.01 -13.50 -178.44
N GLU A 182 4.72 -13.78 -178.23
CA GLU A 182 3.90 -13.08 -177.23
C GLU A 182 4.37 -13.38 -175.80
N GLN A 183 4.74 -14.63 -175.49
CA GLN A 183 5.30 -15.01 -174.18
C GLN A 183 6.57 -14.23 -173.83
N VAL A 184 7.48 -13.97 -174.79
CA VAL A 184 8.69 -13.17 -174.52
C VAL A 184 8.36 -11.71 -174.22
N GLY A 185 7.30 -11.15 -174.79
CA GLY A 185 6.76 -9.85 -174.39
C GLY A 185 6.19 -9.87 -172.97
N MET A 186 5.32 -10.85 -172.70
CA MET A 186 4.63 -11.02 -171.42
C MET A 186 5.61 -11.29 -170.25
N GLN A 187 6.66 -12.08 -170.46
CA GLN A 187 7.71 -12.35 -169.46
C GLN A 187 8.46 -11.08 -169.01
N LYS A 188 8.70 -10.13 -169.92
CA LYS A 188 9.33 -8.84 -169.55
C LYS A 188 8.45 -7.99 -168.64
N GLN A 189 7.14 -8.10 -168.75
CA GLN A 189 6.20 -7.37 -167.90
C GLN A 189 6.10 -8.01 -166.51
N VAL A 190 6.02 -9.35 -166.43
CA VAL A 190 6.03 -10.10 -165.16
C VAL A 190 7.33 -9.86 -164.37
N LEU A 191 8.49 -9.80 -165.02
CA LEU A 191 9.76 -9.47 -164.36
C LEU A 191 9.70 -8.11 -163.63
N LYS A 192 9.12 -7.09 -164.28
CA LYS A 192 9.01 -5.74 -163.72
C LYS A 192 8.05 -5.67 -162.52
N GLU A 193 6.99 -6.48 -162.53
CA GLU A 193 6.08 -6.63 -161.39
C GLU A 193 6.77 -7.34 -160.21
N MET A 194 7.59 -8.37 -160.47
CA MET A 194 8.39 -9.05 -159.45
C MET A 194 9.44 -8.12 -158.81
N GLU A 195 10.14 -7.29 -159.58
CA GLU A 195 11.07 -6.29 -159.04
C GLU A 195 10.38 -5.32 -158.06
N GLN A 196 9.16 -4.89 -158.39
CA GLN A 196 8.41 -3.96 -157.53
C GLN A 196 7.80 -4.64 -156.29
N GLN A 197 7.43 -5.92 -156.37
CA GLN A 197 7.10 -6.72 -155.18
C GLN A 197 8.33 -6.91 -154.26
N LEU A 198 9.51 -7.19 -154.82
CA LEU A 198 10.74 -7.38 -154.05
C LEU A 198 11.12 -6.13 -153.26
N GLN A 199 11.03 -4.94 -153.86
CA GLN A 199 11.29 -3.67 -153.16
C GLN A 199 10.31 -3.40 -152.01
N ASN A 200 9.04 -3.82 -152.15
CA ASN A 200 8.06 -3.68 -151.08
C ASN A 200 8.36 -4.64 -149.92
N CYS A 201 8.70 -5.90 -150.20
CA CYS A 201 9.15 -6.86 -149.19
C CYS A 201 10.37 -6.36 -148.40
N GLN A 202 11.37 -5.80 -149.09
CA GLN A 202 12.57 -5.24 -148.45
C GLN A 202 12.24 -4.07 -147.50
N LYS A 203 11.27 -3.21 -147.84
CA LYS A 203 10.80 -2.14 -146.94
C LYS A 203 10.11 -2.69 -145.69
N THR A 204 9.25 -3.70 -145.83
CA THR A 204 8.60 -4.34 -144.66
C THR A 204 9.60 -5.10 -143.79
N GLU A 205 10.63 -5.73 -144.38
CA GLU A 205 11.70 -6.38 -143.62
C GLU A 205 12.49 -5.37 -142.78
N ALA A 206 12.85 -4.22 -143.37
CA ALA A 206 13.55 -3.15 -142.65
C ALA A 206 12.72 -2.58 -141.48
N GLN A 207 11.40 -2.41 -141.65
CA GLN A 207 10.51 -1.96 -140.58
C GLN A 207 10.41 -2.99 -139.44
N LEU A 208 10.24 -4.27 -139.76
CA LEU A 208 10.17 -5.33 -138.76
C LEU A 208 11.48 -5.48 -137.99
N ARG A 209 12.64 -5.41 -138.65
CA ARG A 209 13.96 -5.41 -138.00
C ARG A 209 14.14 -4.23 -137.03
N ALA A 210 13.67 -3.04 -137.39
CA ALA A 210 13.72 -1.87 -136.50
C ALA A 210 12.79 -2.03 -135.27
N GLN A 211 11.60 -2.60 -135.45
CA GLN A 211 10.67 -2.86 -134.36
C GLN A 211 11.16 -3.96 -133.40
N ILE A 212 11.84 -4.98 -133.92
CA ILE A 212 12.51 -6.01 -133.10
C ILE A 212 13.57 -5.38 -132.18
N MET A 213 14.49 -4.56 -132.72
CA MET A 213 15.51 -3.87 -131.91
C MET A 213 14.90 -2.96 -130.84
N MET A 214 13.76 -2.31 -131.10
CA MET A 214 13.06 -1.52 -130.08
C MET A 214 12.55 -2.39 -128.93
N TYR A 215 11.88 -3.52 -129.23
CA TYR A 215 11.40 -4.42 -128.18
C TYR A 215 12.52 -5.12 -127.43
N GLU A 216 13.62 -5.49 -128.10
CA GLU A 216 14.83 -6.04 -127.45
C GLU A 216 15.40 -5.03 -126.44
N ALA A 217 15.58 -3.77 -126.84
CA ALA A 217 16.08 -2.70 -125.96
C ALA A 217 15.10 -2.26 -124.85
N GLU A 218 13.80 -2.59 -124.97
CA GLU A 218 12.81 -2.43 -123.88
C GLU A 218 12.85 -3.62 -122.91
N LEU A 219 13.02 -4.84 -123.43
CA LEU A 219 13.19 -6.06 -122.65
C LEU A 219 14.45 -5.99 -121.77
N GLU A 220 15.59 -5.55 -122.31
CA GLU A 220 16.83 -5.37 -121.53
C GLU A 220 16.65 -4.37 -120.38
N ARG A 221 15.98 -3.23 -120.62
CA ARG A 221 15.69 -2.23 -119.57
C ARG A 221 14.79 -2.79 -118.48
N ALA A 222 13.71 -3.49 -118.85
CA ALA A 222 12.80 -4.12 -117.89
C ALA A 222 13.52 -5.22 -117.08
N HIS A 223 14.42 -5.99 -117.71
CA HIS A 223 15.22 -7.00 -117.03
C HIS A 223 16.21 -6.38 -116.03
N GLY A 224 16.86 -5.26 -116.41
CA GLY A 224 17.75 -4.51 -115.52
C GLY A 224 17.03 -3.98 -114.28
N GLN A 225 15.90 -3.30 -114.47
CA GLN A 225 15.08 -2.77 -113.37
C GLN A 225 14.60 -3.87 -112.41
N MET A 226 14.12 -5.00 -112.96
CA MET A 226 13.71 -6.15 -112.15
C MET A 226 14.88 -6.78 -111.36
N LEU A 227 16.10 -6.72 -111.89
CA LEU A 227 17.30 -7.20 -111.21
C LEU A 227 17.72 -6.27 -110.06
N GLU A 228 17.62 -4.96 -110.25
CA GLU A 228 17.89 -3.94 -109.22
C GLU A 228 16.84 -4.03 -108.08
N GLU A 229 15.55 -4.14 -108.39
CA GLU A 229 14.49 -4.36 -107.39
C GLU A 229 14.70 -5.67 -106.61
N MET A 230 15.09 -6.75 -107.29
CA MET A 230 15.37 -8.04 -106.65
C MET A 230 16.57 -7.94 -105.69
N GLN A 231 17.63 -7.22 -106.06
CA GLN A 231 18.78 -6.99 -105.19
C GLN A 231 18.42 -6.15 -103.96
N ALA A 232 17.69 -5.05 -104.14
CA ALA A 232 17.23 -4.21 -103.03
C ALA A 232 16.34 -5.00 -102.03
N MET A 233 15.41 -5.81 -102.55
CA MET A 233 14.56 -6.70 -101.72
C MET A 233 15.37 -7.78 -101.00
N GLU A 234 16.47 -8.28 -101.58
CA GLU A 234 17.36 -9.23 -100.92
C GLU A 234 18.20 -8.56 -99.82
N GLU A 235 18.66 -7.33 -100.02
CA GLU A 235 19.34 -6.53 -99.00
C GLU A 235 18.41 -6.18 -97.83
N GLU A 236 17.19 -5.70 -98.08
CA GLU A 236 16.18 -5.44 -97.02
C GLU A 236 15.86 -6.72 -96.23
N LYS A 237 15.65 -7.85 -96.92
CA LYS A 237 15.46 -9.17 -96.29
C LYS A 237 16.63 -9.52 -95.36
N ASN A 238 17.86 -9.32 -95.81
CA ASN A 238 19.06 -9.66 -95.03
C ASN A 238 19.18 -8.75 -93.79
N HIS A 239 18.93 -7.45 -93.95
CA HIS A 239 18.96 -6.50 -92.83
C HIS A 239 17.88 -6.79 -91.78
N ALA A 240 16.65 -7.12 -92.21
CA ALA A 240 15.57 -7.53 -91.31
C ALA A 240 15.89 -8.82 -90.54
N ILE A 241 16.63 -9.76 -91.14
CA ILE A 241 17.11 -10.98 -90.47
C ILE A 241 18.17 -10.64 -89.41
N GLU A 242 19.13 -9.76 -89.71
CA GLU A 242 20.14 -9.32 -88.73
C GLU A 242 19.52 -8.56 -87.55
N GLU A 243 18.53 -7.70 -87.80
CA GLU A 243 17.85 -6.97 -86.73
C GLU A 243 17.02 -7.91 -85.84
N ALA A 244 16.27 -8.84 -86.45
CA ALA A 244 15.51 -9.86 -85.73
C ALA A 244 16.42 -10.77 -84.89
N PHE A 245 17.56 -11.20 -85.44
CA PHE A 245 18.56 -11.99 -84.71
C PHE A 245 19.17 -11.21 -83.53
N SER A 246 19.47 -9.92 -83.73
CA SER A 246 20.01 -9.04 -82.70
C SER A 246 19.02 -8.83 -81.54
N ARG A 247 17.75 -8.57 -81.87
CA ARG A 247 16.66 -8.46 -80.88
C ARG A 247 16.49 -9.77 -80.09
N ALA A 248 16.41 -10.90 -80.76
CA ALA A 248 16.30 -12.22 -80.13
C ALA A 248 17.51 -12.55 -79.23
N GLN A 249 18.73 -12.13 -79.59
CA GLN A 249 19.91 -12.32 -78.74
C GLN A 249 19.86 -11.49 -77.45
N VAL A 250 19.31 -10.27 -77.50
CA VAL A 250 19.11 -9.41 -76.31
C VAL A 250 18.04 -10.00 -75.39
N GLU A 251 16.89 -10.42 -75.93
CA GLU A 251 15.84 -11.09 -75.15
C GLU A 251 16.35 -12.39 -74.52
N MET A 252 17.09 -13.21 -75.27
CA MET A 252 17.67 -14.45 -74.76
C MET A 252 18.70 -14.21 -73.64
N LYS A 253 19.50 -13.13 -73.70
CA LYS A 253 20.38 -12.72 -72.59
C LYS A 253 19.57 -12.34 -71.35
N ALA A 254 18.55 -11.49 -71.49
CA ALA A 254 17.68 -11.09 -70.38
C ALA A 254 16.96 -12.29 -69.75
N VAL A 255 16.52 -13.28 -70.54
CA VAL A 255 15.94 -14.54 -70.01
C VAL A 255 16.96 -15.37 -69.23
N HIS A 256 18.22 -15.44 -69.68
CA HIS A 256 19.29 -16.14 -68.94
C HIS A 256 19.65 -15.43 -67.62
N GLU A 257 19.70 -14.10 -67.60
CA GLU A 257 19.95 -13.31 -66.39
C GLU A 257 18.81 -13.47 -65.38
N ASN A 258 17.55 -13.42 -65.83
CA ASN A 258 16.39 -13.68 -64.99
C ASN A 258 16.38 -15.12 -64.44
N LEU A 259 16.69 -16.13 -65.26
CA LEU A 259 16.82 -17.51 -64.80
C LEU A 259 17.97 -17.70 -63.80
N ALA A 260 19.09 -16.98 -63.97
CA ALA A 260 20.18 -16.97 -63.00
C ALA A 260 19.74 -16.36 -61.67
N GLY A 261 19.00 -15.24 -61.69
CA GLY A 261 18.41 -14.62 -60.50
C GLY A 261 17.39 -15.49 -59.78
N VAL A 262 16.50 -16.18 -60.52
CA VAL A 262 15.58 -17.17 -59.94
C VAL A 262 16.36 -18.33 -59.31
N ARG A 263 17.43 -18.81 -59.97
CA ARG A 263 18.27 -19.90 -59.46
C ARG A 263 19.05 -19.51 -58.19
N THR A 264 19.62 -18.31 -58.11
CA THR A 264 20.30 -17.84 -56.89
C THR A 264 19.32 -17.66 -55.74
N ASN A 265 18.15 -17.06 -56.00
CA ASN A 265 17.08 -16.93 -55.00
C ASN A 265 16.62 -18.30 -54.48
N LEU A 266 16.43 -19.30 -55.34
CA LEU A 266 16.02 -20.64 -54.92
C LEU A 266 17.12 -21.37 -54.11
N LEU A 267 18.40 -21.10 -54.42
CA LEU A 267 19.54 -21.61 -53.66
C LEU A 267 19.71 -20.94 -52.28
N THR A 268 19.33 -19.67 -52.09
CA THR A 268 19.36 -19.00 -50.77
C THR A 268 18.13 -19.31 -49.91
N LEU A 269 16.99 -19.61 -50.54
CA LEU A 269 15.74 -19.97 -49.85
C LEU A 269 15.84 -21.30 -49.08
N GLN A 270 16.58 -22.29 -49.61
CA GLN A 270 16.72 -23.60 -48.96
C GLN A 270 17.49 -23.55 -47.62
N PRO A 271 18.65 -22.86 -47.49
CA PRO A 271 19.26 -22.56 -46.19
C PRO A 271 18.33 -21.78 -45.26
N ALA A 272 17.65 -20.73 -45.74
CA ALA A 272 16.77 -19.91 -44.90
C ALA A 272 15.62 -20.73 -44.30
N LEU A 273 14.98 -21.62 -45.07
CA LEU A 273 13.96 -22.54 -44.57
C LEU A 273 14.51 -23.54 -43.54
N ARG A 274 15.76 -24.00 -43.68
CA ARG A 274 16.39 -24.88 -42.67
C ARG A 274 16.64 -24.14 -41.35
N THR A 275 17.13 -22.90 -41.41
CA THR A 275 17.30 -22.05 -40.22
C THR A 275 15.95 -21.79 -39.55
N LEU A 276 14.94 -21.32 -40.28
CA LEU A 276 13.59 -21.09 -39.75
C LEU A 276 12.97 -22.36 -39.15
N THR A 277 13.23 -23.53 -39.75
CA THR A 277 12.80 -24.83 -39.20
C THR A 277 13.55 -25.18 -37.91
N HIS A 278 14.84 -24.86 -37.80
CA HIS A 278 15.60 -25.03 -36.57
C HIS A 278 15.08 -24.12 -35.46
N ASP A 279 14.89 -22.84 -35.75
CA ASP A 279 14.43 -21.82 -34.80
C ASP A 279 13.02 -22.14 -34.30
N TYR A 280 12.10 -22.52 -35.19
CA TYR A 280 10.77 -22.99 -34.82
C TYR A 280 10.83 -24.22 -33.89
N ASN A 281 11.70 -25.20 -34.17
CA ASN A 281 11.87 -26.37 -33.31
C ASN A 281 12.67 -26.06 -32.02
N SER A 282 13.37 -24.94 -31.93
CA SER A 282 13.98 -24.42 -30.71
C SER A 282 12.93 -23.74 -29.83
N LEU A 283 12.19 -22.78 -30.40
CA LEU A 283 11.09 -22.06 -29.75
C LEU A 283 9.99 -23.02 -29.27
N LYS A 284 9.62 -24.03 -30.09
CA LYS A 284 8.64 -25.05 -29.70
C LYS A 284 9.08 -25.88 -28.48
N ARG A 285 10.39 -26.10 -28.28
CA ARG A 285 10.91 -26.73 -27.04
C ARG A 285 10.83 -25.75 -25.87
N GLN A 286 11.31 -24.52 -26.04
CA GLN A 286 11.23 -23.48 -25.00
C GLN A 286 9.79 -23.26 -24.51
N VAL A 287 8.82 -23.12 -25.41
CA VAL A 287 7.39 -22.94 -25.07
C VAL A 287 6.78 -24.17 -24.39
N ARG A 288 7.20 -25.39 -24.75
CA ARG A 288 6.76 -26.63 -24.08
C ARG A 288 7.33 -26.76 -22.66
N ASP A 289 8.57 -26.32 -22.46
CA ASP A 289 9.32 -26.52 -21.21
C ASP A 289 9.13 -25.34 -20.22
N PHE A 290 8.72 -24.17 -20.72
CA PHE A 290 8.45 -22.95 -19.94
C PHE A 290 7.46 -23.13 -18.78
N PRO A 291 6.32 -23.86 -18.90
CA PRO A 291 5.39 -24.04 -17.78
C PRO A 291 6.00 -24.76 -16.57
N LEU A 292 6.95 -25.68 -16.80
CA LEU A 292 7.67 -26.39 -15.74
C LEU A 292 8.66 -25.45 -15.05
N LEU A 293 9.44 -24.70 -15.82
CA LEU A 293 10.38 -23.70 -15.30
C LEU A 293 9.65 -22.58 -14.53
N LEU A 294 8.49 -22.16 -15.00
CA LEU A 294 7.63 -21.18 -14.32
C LEU A 294 7.06 -21.76 -13.02
N GLN A 295 6.61 -23.02 -13.01
CA GLN A 295 6.12 -23.67 -11.78
C GLN A 295 7.24 -23.86 -10.74
N GLU A 296 8.47 -24.17 -11.18
CA GLU A 296 9.62 -24.33 -10.31
C GLU A 296 10.12 -22.99 -9.73
N THR A 297 10.24 -21.96 -10.56
CA THR A 297 10.60 -20.60 -10.09
C THR A 297 9.54 -20.00 -9.17
N LEU A 298 8.23 -20.17 -9.46
CA LEU A 298 7.15 -19.79 -8.55
C LEU A 298 7.17 -20.58 -7.23
N ARG A 299 7.58 -21.86 -7.25
CA ARG A 299 7.74 -22.67 -6.04
C ARG A 299 8.91 -22.18 -5.17
N SER A 300 10.05 -21.82 -5.78
CA SER A 300 11.20 -21.24 -5.09
C SER A 300 10.83 -19.90 -4.44
N ALA A 301 10.31 -18.95 -5.23
CA ALA A 301 9.90 -17.64 -4.74
C ALA A 301 8.84 -17.74 -3.62
N ARG A 302 7.89 -18.68 -3.71
CA ARG A 302 6.93 -18.94 -2.63
C ARG A 302 7.60 -19.47 -1.37
N ALA A 303 8.57 -20.37 -1.49
CA ALA A 303 9.31 -20.89 -0.34
C ALA A 303 10.15 -19.80 0.34
N GLU A 304 10.90 -19.02 -0.44
CA GLU A 304 11.70 -17.88 0.02
C GLU A 304 10.86 -16.83 0.76
N ILE A 305 9.71 -16.45 0.18
CA ILE A 305 8.76 -15.51 0.82
C ILE A 305 8.17 -16.11 2.11
N SER A 306 7.84 -17.41 2.11
CA SER A 306 7.28 -18.08 3.31
C SER A 306 8.30 -18.12 4.45
N GLN A 307 9.55 -18.45 4.14
CA GLN A 307 10.66 -18.44 5.10
C GLN A 307 10.89 -17.03 5.66
N ALA A 308 10.97 -16.01 4.80
CA ALA A 308 11.15 -14.63 5.23
C ALA A 308 10.01 -14.14 6.16
N ILE A 309 8.77 -14.54 5.88
CA ILE A 309 7.62 -14.25 6.76
C ILE A 309 7.76 -14.95 8.12
N GLU A 310 8.20 -16.21 8.15
CA GLU A 310 8.38 -16.97 9.41
C GLU A 310 9.57 -16.45 10.24
N GLU A 311 10.66 -16.03 9.59
CA GLU A 311 11.79 -15.35 10.22
C GLU A 311 11.37 -13.99 10.83
N VAL A 312 10.63 -13.17 10.07
CA VAL A 312 10.08 -11.89 10.57
C VAL A 312 9.06 -12.10 11.69
N HIS A 313 8.23 -13.14 11.63
CA HIS A 313 7.27 -13.46 12.68
C HIS A 313 7.97 -13.96 13.96
N SER A 314 8.98 -14.84 13.83
CA SER A 314 9.74 -15.36 14.97
C SER A 314 10.55 -14.26 15.67
N THR A 315 11.22 -13.39 14.91
CA THR A 315 11.97 -12.24 15.44
C THR A 315 11.05 -11.21 16.10
N ASN A 316 9.90 -10.88 15.51
CA ASN A 316 8.89 -10.04 16.18
C ASN A 316 8.38 -10.66 17.48
N ARG A 317 8.12 -11.96 17.51
CA ARG A 317 7.69 -12.68 18.73
C ARG A 317 8.79 -12.70 19.79
N GLU A 318 10.06 -12.70 19.41
CA GLU A 318 11.20 -12.58 20.33
C GLU A 318 11.40 -11.13 20.80
N LEU A 319 11.25 -10.13 19.93
CA LEU A 319 11.30 -8.70 20.26
C LEU A 319 10.22 -8.34 21.29
N LEU A 320 8.99 -8.81 21.12
CA LEU A 320 7.91 -8.62 22.10
C LEU A 320 8.23 -9.27 23.46
N ARG A 321 8.89 -10.44 23.48
CA ARG A 321 9.37 -11.07 24.73
C ARG A 321 10.51 -10.27 25.37
N LYS A 322 11.47 -9.80 24.58
CA LYS A 322 12.60 -8.93 25.02
C LYS A 322 12.08 -7.61 25.59
N TYR A 323 11.16 -6.93 24.89
CA TYR A 323 10.49 -5.70 25.34
C TYR A 323 9.72 -5.90 26.65
N ARG A 324 8.90 -6.97 26.77
CA ARG A 324 8.18 -7.29 28.01
C ARG A 324 9.14 -7.55 29.18
N ARG A 325 10.25 -8.25 28.94
CA ARG A 325 11.31 -8.47 29.94
C ARG A 325 11.97 -7.17 30.35
N GLU A 326 12.28 -6.30 29.40
CA GLU A 326 12.90 -4.98 29.67
C GLU A 326 11.96 -4.05 30.42
N LEU A 327 10.67 -3.96 30.05
CA LEU A 327 9.67 -3.20 30.81
C LEU A 327 9.61 -3.66 32.28
N GLN A 328 9.66 -4.98 32.52
CA GLN A 328 9.71 -5.53 33.87
C GLN A 328 11.04 -5.27 34.59
N LEU A 329 12.17 -5.26 33.89
CA LEU A 329 13.48 -4.95 34.46
C LEU A 329 13.59 -3.46 34.80
N ARG A 330 13.25 -2.54 33.88
CA ARG A 330 13.17 -1.10 34.12
C ARG A 330 12.28 -0.77 35.32
N LYS A 331 11.10 -1.39 35.42
CA LYS A 331 10.23 -1.24 36.62
C LYS A 331 10.89 -1.79 37.90
N LYS A 332 11.61 -2.93 37.86
CA LYS A 332 12.37 -3.42 39.03
C LYS A 332 13.48 -2.44 39.43
N CYS A 333 14.35 -2.06 38.51
CA CYS A 333 15.50 -1.20 38.75
C CYS A 333 15.09 0.21 39.21
N HIS A 334 14.02 0.80 38.66
CA HIS A 334 13.48 2.08 39.14
C HIS A 334 13.03 2.00 40.60
N ASN A 335 12.31 0.93 40.96
CA ASN A 335 11.85 0.73 42.33
C ASN A 335 13.00 0.40 43.31
N GLU A 336 14.01 -0.35 42.85
CA GLU A 336 15.21 -0.64 43.64
C GLU A 336 16.06 0.61 43.86
N LEU A 337 16.25 1.45 42.84
CA LEU A 337 16.92 2.75 42.96
C LEU A 337 16.18 3.70 43.91
N VAL A 338 14.84 3.79 43.81
CA VAL A 338 14.05 4.60 44.75
C VAL A 338 14.13 4.04 46.18
N ARG A 339 14.12 2.72 46.36
CA ARG A 339 14.28 2.07 47.68
C ARG A 339 15.66 2.30 48.28
N LEU A 340 16.72 2.25 47.46
CA LEU A 340 18.10 2.56 47.87
C LEU A 340 18.27 4.04 48.24
N LYS A 341 17.49 4.94 47.61
CA LYS A 341 17.34 6.35 48.01
C LYS A 341 16.38 6.57 49.20
N GLY A 342 15.89 5.52 49.86
CA GLY A 342 14.96 5.60 50.98
C GLY A 342 13.48 5.65 50.56
N ASN A 343 12.66 4.84 51.23
CA ASN A 343 11.19 4.84 51.03
C ASN A 343 10.53 6.12 51.59
N ILE A 344 11.16 6.77 52.58
CA ILE A 344 10.88 8.15 52.99
C ILE A 344 12.10 8.99 52.64
N ARG A 345 11.89 10.08 51.90
CA ARG A 345 12.89 11.12 51.65
C ARG A 345 12.47 12.44 52.28
N VAL A 346 13.45 13.31 52.50
CA VAL A 346 13.30 14.61 53.14
C VAL A 346 14.10 15.66 52.38
N PHE A 347 13.40 16.58 51.72
CA PHE A 347 14.00 17.71 51.03
C PHE A 347 13.76 18.99 51.85
N GLY A 348 14.80 19.81 52.04
CA GLY A 348 14.67 21.14 52.61
C GLY A 348 14.48 22.20 51.53
N ARG A 349 13.59 23.16 51.74
CA ARG A 349 13.49 24.37 50.90
C ARG A 349 13.54 25.61 51.77
N VAL A 350 14.55 26.44 51.54
CA VAL A 350 14.68 27.76 52.18
C VAL A 350 14.05 28.80 51.25
N ARG A 351 13.07 29.56 51.73
CA ARG A 351 12.48 30.64 50.95
C ARG A 351 13.36 31.90 50.98
N PRO A 352 13.23 32.83 50.01
CA PRO A 352 13.75 34.20 50.16
C PRO A 352 13.28 34.90 51.43
N ILE A 353 14.07 35.87 51.91
CA ILE A 353 13.60 36.90 52.84
C ILE A 353 12.54 37.74 52.12
N THR A 354 11.46 38.07 52.83
CA THR A 354 10.31 38.82 52.32
C THR A 354 10.11 40.08 53.15
N LYS A 355 9.33 41.04 52.65
CA LYS A 355 8.99 42.26 53.41
C LYS A 355 8.23 41.97 54.72
N GLU A 356 7.58 40.80 54.81
CA GLU A 356 6.89 40.30 56.03
C GLU A 356 7.89 39.84 57.11
N ASP A 357 9.15 39.59 56.75
CA ASP A 357 10.21 39.35 57.72
C ASP A 357 10.65 40.64 58.44
N GLY A 358 10.35 41.81 57.86
CA GLY A 358 10.68 43.14 58.40
C GLY A 358 11.95 43.74 57.79
N GLU A 359 12.47 44.77 58.44
CA GLU A 359 13.73 45.43 58.08
C GLU A 359 14.66 45.49 59.30
N GLY A 360 15.98 45.54 59.06
CA GLY A 360 16.99 45.47 60.13
C GLY A 360 17.39 44.03 60.52
N PRO A 361 18.08 43.83 61.65
CA PRO A 361 18.74 42.56 61.98
C PRO A 361 17.78 41.38 62.20
N GLU A 362 16.55 41.59 62.69
CA GLU A 362 15.59 40.49 62.89
C GLU A 362 15.15 39.79 61.59
N ALA A 363 15.33 40.47 60.46
CA ALA A 363 15.09 39.97 59.10
C ALA A 363 16.36 39.43 58.42
N ALA A 364 17.53 39.42 59.09
CA ALA A 364 18.78 38.91 58.55
C ALA A 364 18.70 37.40 58.24
N ASN A 365 19.50 36.97 57.26
CA ASN A 365 19.59 35.56 56.90
C ASN A 365 20.41 34.77 57.93
N ALA A 366 19.72 33.93 58.70
CA ALA A 366 20.31 33.01 59.67
C ALA A 366 20.55 31.59 59.10
N VAL A 367 20.40 31.38 57.78
CA VAL A 367 20.62 30.08 57.12
C VAL A 367 21.69 30.19 56.04
N THR A 368 22.72 29.36 56.14
CA THR A 368 23.74 29.14 55.09
C THR A 368 23.70 27.70 54.59
N PHE A 369 24.40 27.45 53.50
CA PHE A 369 24.49 26.15 52.82
C PHE A 369 25.94 25.70 52.81
N ASP A 370 26.16 24.40 52.66
CA ASP A 370 27.49 23.91 52.27
C ASP A 370 27.80 24.32 50.82
N ALA A 371 29.08 24.30 50.43
CA ALA A 371 29.53 24.67 49.10
C ALA A 371 29.70 23.46 48.17
N ASP A 372 29.99 22.29 48.74
CA ASP A 372 30.28 21.04 48.02
C ASP A 372 29.17 19.99 48.18
N ASP A 373 28.31 20.10 49.21
CA ASP A 373 27.20 19.16 49.48
C ASP A 373 25.81 19.84 49.45
N ASP A 374 25.04 19.59 48.38
CA ASP A 374 23.67 20.12 48.23
C ASP A 374 22.61 19.46 49.13
N ALA A 375 22.99 18.51 49.99
CA ALA A 375 22.15 17.94 51.04
C ALA A 375 22.31 18.63 52.41
N VAL A 376 23.28 19.55 52.58
CA VAL A 376 23.64 20.14 53.88
C VAL A 376 23.27 21.63 53.97
N LEU A 377 22.70 22.02 55.12
CA LEU A 377 22.49 23.41 55.50
C LEU A 377 22.90 23.68 56.94
N HIS A 378 23.15 24.95 57.26
CA HIS A 378 23.47 25.39 58.61
C HIS A 378 22.52 26.49 59.08
N LEU A 379 22.03 26.34 60.31
CA LEU A 379 21.20 27.34 60.99
C LEU A 379 22.01 28.04 62.08
N LEU A 380 22.12 29.37 62.02
CA LEU A 380 22.60 30.19 63.11
C LEU A 380 21.45 30.40 64.12
N HIS A 381 21.56 29.80 65.30
CA HIS A 381 20.58 29.96 66.37
C HIS A 381 21.27 30.39 67.68
N LYS A 382 20.94 31.59 68.17
CA LYS A 382 21.49 32.18 69.41
C LYS A 382 23.03 32.18 69.41
N GLY A 383 23.63 32.64 68.31
CA GLY A 383 25.08 32.70 68.15
C GLY A 383 25.79 31.35 67.96
N LYS A 384 25.05 30.24 67.80
CA LYS A 384 25.61 28.90 67.50
C LYS A 384 25.13 28.39 66.16
N GLN A 385 26.07 28.00 65.30
CA GLN A 385 25.78 27.31 64.05
C GLN A 385 25.39 25.85 64.34
N VAL A 386 24.33 25.36 63.69
CA VAL A 386 23.83 23.98 63.79
C VAL A 386 23.62 23.44 62.38
N SER A 387 24.41 22.45 61.98
CA SER A 387 24.30 21.78 60.68
C SER A 387 23.14 20.76 60.66
N PHE A 388 22.53 20.59 59.50
CA PHE A 388 21.51 19.58 59.21
C PHE A 388 21.77 18.95 57.84
N GLU A 389 21.75 17.62 57.80
CA GLU A 389 21.94 16.81 56.60
C GLU A 389 20.60 16.17 56.20
N LEU A 390 20.08 16.52 55.03
CA LEU A 390 18.82 16.04 54.47
C LEU A 390 19.09 15.12 53.25
N ASP A 391 18.12 14.92 52.36
CA ASP A 391 18.34 14.20 51.08
C ASP A 391 18.46 15.14 49.87
N LYS A 392 18.16 16.43 50.08
CA LYS A 392 18.37 17.58 49.19
C LYS A 392 18.10 18.87 49.96
N VAL A 393 18.77 19.96 49.64
CA VAL A 393 18.45 21.32 50.08
C VAL A 393 18.34 22.25 48.87
N PHE A 394 17.23 22.99 48.82
CA PHE A 394 16.97 24.03 47.84
C PHE A 394 17.22 25.41 48.49
N PRO A 395 18.19 26.20 48.00
CA PRO A 395 18.47 27.56 48.48
C PRO A 395 17.38 28.55 48.00
N PRO A 396 17.35 29.81 48.51
CA PRO A 396 16.35 30.82 48.18
C PRO A 396 16.12 31.10 46.69
N GLN A 397 17.13 30.84 45.86
CA GLN A 397 17.11 31.05 44.41
C GLN A 397 16.34 29.95 43.66
N ALA A 398 16.11 28.79 44.29
CA ALA A 398 15.55 27.61 43.63
C ALA A 398 14.09 27.80 43.20
N SER A 399 13.88 27.76 41.88
CA SER A 399 12.58 27.91 41.22
C SER A 399 11.62 26.76 41.53
N GLN A 400 10.35 26.92 41.12
CA GLN A 400 9.38 25.81 41.15
C GLN A 400 9.77 24.67 40.19
N GLU A 401 10.53 24.99 39.13
CA GLU A 401 10.94 24.04 38.11
C GLU A 401 12.00 23.08 38.66
N GLU A 402 13.09 23.62 39.20
CA GLU A 402 14.19 22.83 39.78
C GLU A 402 13.72 21.95 40.96
N VAL A 403 12.84 22.49 41.81
CA VAL A 403 12.19 21.72 42.89
C VAL A 403 11.31 20.60 42.33
N PHE A 404 10.58 20.84 41.23
CA PHE A 404 9.75 19.80 40.61
C PHE A 404 10.58 18.73 39.88
N GLN A 405 11.75 19.10 39.31
CA GLN A 405 12.62 18.16 38.60
C GLN A 405 13.20 17.04 39.49
N GLU A 406 13.44 17.29 40.78
CA GLU A 406 13.82 16.24 41.75
C GLU A 406 12.62 15.42 42.26
N VAL A 407 11.40 15.93 42.09
CA VAL A 407 10.13 15.35 42.56
C VAL A 407 9.44 14.50 41.49
N GLN A 408 9.63 14.80 40.20
CA GLN A 408 8.94 14.17 39.06
C GLN A 408 9.01 12.62 39.06
N ALA A 409 10.13 12.04 39.49
CA ALA A 409 10.34 10.59 39.53
C ALA A 409 9.51 9.88 40.62
N LEU A 410 9.05 10.61 41.64
CA LEU A 410 8.03 10.12 42.58
C LEU A 410 6.66 10.15 41.91
N VAL A 411 6.28 11.28 41.31
CA VAL A 411 4.97 11.47 40.64
C VAL A 411 4.72 10.38 39.58
N THR A 412 5.68 10.11 38.70
CA THR A 412 5.53 9.08 37.66
C THR A 412 5.42 7.65 38.21
N SER A 413 5.83 7.40 39.46
CA SER A 413 5.68 6.08 40.08
C SER A 413 4.21 5.67 40.28
N CYS A 414 3.27 6.61 40.36
CA CYS A 414 1.83 6.28 40.46
C CYS A 414 1.29 5.63 39.17
N ILE A 415 1.88 5.92 38.02
CA ILE A 415 1.51 5.30 36.73
C ILE A 415 1.84 3.80 36.73
N ASP A 416 2.91 3.41 37.43
CA ASP A 416 3.29 2.02 37.69
C ASP A 416 2.46 1.33 38.78
N GLY A 417 1.50 2.03 39.41
CA GLY A 417 0.64 1.51 40.48
C GLY A 417 1.17 1.71 41.90
N TYR A 418 2.19 2.55 42.11
CA TYR A 418 2.68 2.85 43.46
C TYR A 418 1.85 3.90 44.17
N ASN A 419 1.69 3.73 45.48
CA ASN A 419 1.25 4.80 46.37
C ASN A 419 2.42 5.74 46.64
N VAL A 420 2.16 7.05 46.54
CA VAL A 420 3.15 8.12 46.68
C VAL A 420 2.55 9.22 47.53
N CYS A 421 3.34 9.83 48.40
CA CYS A 421 2.93 10.99 49.19
C CYS A 421 4.01 12.07 49.16
N ILE A 422 3.61 13.32 48.95
CA ILE A 422 4.48 14.49 49.01
C ILE A 422 3.80 15.50 49.92
N PHE A 423 4.39 15.78 51.09
CA PHE A 423 3.81 16.70 52.07
C PHE A 423 4.75 17.84 52.44
N ALA A 424 4.25 19.08 52.40
CA ALA A 424 4.97 20.24 52.88
C ALA A 424 4.78 20.42 54.39
N TYR A 425 5.87 20.63 55.13
CA TYR A 425 5.86 20.81 56.59
C TYR A 425 6.68 22.05 56.98
N GLY A 426 6.25 22.76 58.02
CA GLY A 426 6.99 23.89 58.60
C GLY A 426 6.04 24.94 59.18
N GLN A 427 6.59 26.03 59.73
CA GLN A 427 5.78 27.11 60.31
C GLN A 427 4.90 27.82 59.27
N THR A 428 3.89 28.54 59.73
CA THR A 428 3.18 29.54 58.92
C THR A 428 4.17 30.59 58.39
N GLY A 429 3.95 31.01 57.14
CA GLY A 429 4.86 31.89 56.41
C GLY A 429 6.16 31.24 55.92
N ALA A 430 6.39 29.93 56.09
CA ALA A 430 7.63 29.28 55.64
C ALA A 430 7.71 28.97 54.13
N GLY A 431 6.59 28.90 53.42
CA GLY A 431 6.56 28.56 51.98
C GLY A 431 5.83 27.24 51.59
N LYS A 432 5.06 26.63 52.51
CA LYS A 432 4.32 25.38 52.28
C LYS A 432 3.38 25.46 51.07
N THR A 433 2.35 26.31 51.14
CA THR A 433 1.37 26.51 50.06
C THR A 433 2.02 27.05 48.78
N TYR A 434 3.07 27.87 48.87
CA TYR A 434 3.85 28.28 47.69
C TYR A 434 4.56 27.11 47.00
N THR A 435 5.02 26.11 47.73
CA THR A 435 5.67 24.93 47.11
C THR A 435 4.65 23.92 46.58
N MET A 436 3.52 23.74 47.27
CA MET A 436 2.47 22.80 46.85
C MET A 436 1.59 23.40 45.73
N GLU A 437 0.97 24.54 45.94
CA GLU A 437 0.06 25.20 44.99
C GLU A 437 0.78 26.21 44.10
N GLY A 438 1.65 27.05 44.68
CA GLY A 438 2.37 28.10 43.95
C GLY A 438 1.52 29.33 43.65
N THR A 439 1.74 29.93 42.48
CA THR A 439 0.89 31.01 41.95
C THR A 439 0.47 30.68 40.52
N ALA A 440 -0.59 31.32 40.01
CA ALA A 440 -1.07 31.09 38.65
C ALA A 440 0.00 31.36 37.55
N ALA A 441 1.00 32.19 37.84
CA ALA A 441 2.14 32.48 36.96
C ALA A 441 3.37 31.59 37.23
N ASN A 442 3.46 30.95 38.40
CA ASN A 442 4.57 30.08 38.79
C ASN A 442 4.06 28.89 39.64
N PRO A 443 3.45 27.88 38.99
CA PRO A 443 2.73 26.82 39.68
C PRO A 443 3.64 25.92 40.50
N GLY A 444 3.11 25.42 41.62
CA GLY A 444 3.77 24.48 42.52
C GLY A 444 3.64 23.02 42.10
N ILE A 445 4.04 22.12 42.99
CA ILE A 445 4.06 20.67 42.78
C ILE A 445 2.68 20.13 42.34
N ASN A 446 1.57 20.67 42.86
CA ASN A 446 0.21 20.16 42.64
C ASN A 446 -0.20 20.19 41.16
N GLN A 447 -0.12 21.35 40.52
CA GLN A 447 -0.52 21.51 39.11
C GLN A 447 0.50 20.85 38.17
N ARG A 448 1.79 20.97 38.48
CA ARG A 448 2.89 20.35 37.72
C ARG A 448 2.82 18.82 37.73
N ALA A 449 2.49 18.22 38.87
CA ALA A 449 2.31 16.77 38.99
C ALA A 449 1.14 16.26 38.13
N LEU A 450 0.01 16.97 38.13
CA LEU A 450 -1.13 16.62 37.28
C LEU A 450 -0.81 16.76 35.78
N GLN A 451 -0.11 17.83 35.39
CA GLN A 451 0.36 18.02 34.01
C GLN A 451 1.31 16.90 33.56
N LEU A 452 2.25 16.51 34.41
CA LEU A 452 3.19 15.41 34.15
C LEU A 452 2.51 14.04 34.06
N LEU A 453 1.61 13.72 35.00
CA LEU A 453 0.84 12.47 34.94
C LEU A 453 0.04 12.38 33.64
N PHE A 454 -0.56 13.49 33.20
CA PHE A 454 -1.36 13.55 31.99
C PHE A 454 -0.54 13.43 30.70
N SER A 455 0.65 14.04 30.62
CA SER A 455 1.54 13.91 29.46
C SER A 455 2.12 12.50 29.34
N GLU A 456 2.59 11.92 30.45
CA GLU A 456 3.08 10.54 30.51
C GLU A 456 2.00 9.50 30.16
N VAL A 457 0.76 9.70 30.63
CA VAL A 457 -0.39 8.85 30.27
C VAL A 457 -0.71 8.97 28.79
N ARG A 458 -0.74 10.19 28.24
CA ARG A 458 -0.99 10.43 26.80
C ARG A 458 0.07 9.73 25.92
N GLY A 459 1.34 9.77 26.33
CA GLY A 459 2.43 9.07 25.65
C GLY A 459 2.33 7.54 25.64
N LYS A 460 1.46 6.95 26.49
CA LYS A 460 1.26 5.50 26.63
C LYS A 460 -0.10 5.01 26.09
N ALA A 461 -0.92 5.91 25.52
CA ALA A 461 -2.31 5.65 25.12
C ALA A 461 -2.49 4.66 23.94
N ALA A 462 -1.41 4.22 23.30
CA ALA A 462 -1.45 3.11 22.34
C ALA A 462 -1.64 1.77 23.07
N ASP A 463 -0.81 1.51 24.09
CA ASP A 463 -0.71 0.23 24.80
C ASP A 463 -1.56 0.16 26.07
N TRP A 464 -1.87 1.30 26.70
CA TRP A 464 -2.55 1.37 28.00
C TRP A 464 -3.77 2.30 27.99
N ASP A 465 -4.88 1.82 28.54
CA ASP A 465 -6.03 2.65 28.93
C ASP A 465 -5.83 3.15 30.37
N TYR A 466 -5.74 4.46 30.55
CA TYR A 466 -5.62 5.09 31.86
C TYR A 466 -6.83 5.98 32.18
N ALA A 467 -7.20 6.03 33.46
CA ALA A 467 -8.15 6.98 34.03
C ALA A 467 -7.52 7.69 35.23
N ILE A 468 -7.53 9.02 35.20
CA ILE A 468 -7.09 9.88 36.31
C ILE A 468 -8.33 10.49 36.97
N THR A 469 -8.50 10.26 38.26
CA THR A 469 -9.46 10.99 39.10
C THR A 469 -8.73 11.79 40.18
N VAL A 470 -9.30 12.93 40.55
CA VAL A 470 -8.75 13.86 41.54
C VAL A 470 -9.82 14.21 42.56
N SER A 471 -9.47 14.09 43.83
CA SER A 471 -10.26 14.59 44.96
C SER A 471 -9.46 15.64 45.71
N ALA A 472 -10.11 16.70 46.20
CA ALA A 472 -9.49 17.64 47.13
C ALA A 472 -10.25 17.62 48.46
N ALA A 473 -9.52 17.40 49.55
CA ALA A 473 -10.07 17.27 50.88
C ALA A 473 -9.36 18.21 51.87
N GLU A 474 -10.08 18.66 52.89
CA GLU A 474 -9.56 19.49 53.97
C GLU A 474 -9.75 18.80 55.32
N ILE A 475 -8.71 18.79 56.16
CA ILE A 475 -8.79 18.41 57.57
C ILE A 475 -8.67 19.68 58.41
N TYR A 476 -9.80 20.14 58.95
CA TYR A 476 -9.89 21.25 59.89
C TYR A 476 -10.58 20.77 61.17
N ASN A 477 -10.01 21.10 62.34
CA ASN A 477 -10.54 20.73 63.65
C ASN A 477 -10.88 19.23 63.82
N GLU A 478 -10.04 18.33 63.27
CA GLU A 478 -10.25 16.87 63.21
C GLU A 478 -11.55 16.40 62.50
N ALA A 479 -12.23 17.30 61.78
CA ALA A 479 -13.27 16.99 60.80
C ALA A 479 -12.66 16.95 59.38
N LEU A 480 -13.25 16.12 58.51
CA LEU A 480 -12.86 15.98 57.11
C LEU A 480 -13.93 16.61 56.22
N ARG A 481 -13.51 17.39 55.22
CA ARG A 481 -14.37 18.19 54.33
C ARG A 481 -13.99 17.95 52.86
N ASP A 482 -14.93 18.12 51.95
CA ASP A 482 -14.75 18.01 50.49
C ASP A 482 -14.68 19.40 49.82
N LEU A 483 -13.57 19.67 49.13
CA LEU A 483 -13.31 20.93 48.44
C LEU A 483 -13.79 20.95 46.98
N LEU A 484 -14.37 19.87 46.45
CA LEU A 484 -14.91 19.77 45.07
C LEU A 484 -16.42 19.49 45.01
N GLY A 485 -17.01 18.92 46.07
CA GLY A 485 -18.45 18.62 46.15
C GLY A 485 -19.34 19.87 46.13
N LYS A 486 -20.58 19.74 45.65
CA LYS A 486 -21.50 20.87 45.41
C LYS A 486 -22.43 21.27 46.56
N GLU A 487 -22.55 20.42 47.58
CA GLU A 487 -23.51 20.58 48.69
C GLU A 487 -22.84 20.32 50.05
N PRO A 488 -23.42 20.77 51.18
CA PRO A 488 -22.97 20.39 52.52
C PRO A 488 -23.21 18.88 52.75
N GLN A 489 -22.14 18.10 52.63
CA GLN A 489 -22.17 16.65 52.75
C GLN A 489 -22.44 16.16 54.19
N GLU A 490 -22.85 14.90 54.29
CA GLU A 490 -22.73 14.14 55.54
C GLU A 490 -21.28 14.12 56.05
N LYS A 491 -21.13 13.88 57.35
CA LYS A 491 -19.83 13.90 58.04
C LYS A 491 -18.89 12.81 57.51
N LEU A 492 -17.95 13.21 56.65
CA LEU A 492 -17.00 12.31 55.99
C LEU A 492 -16.15 11.50 56.99
N GLU A 493 -15.95 10.22 56.68
CA GLU A 493 -15.16 9.29 57.47
C GLU A 493 -14.18 8.50 56.61
N ILE A 494 -13.06 8.09 57.22
CA ILE A 494 -12.04 7.25 56.59
C ILE A 494 -12.40 5.79 56.87
N LYS A 495 -12.56 4.99 55.82
CA LYS A 495 -12.96 3.57 55.90
C LYS A 495 -12.00 2.71 55.07
N LEU A 496 -11.99 1.39 55.34
CA LEU A 496 -11.26 0.41 54.53
C LEU A 496 -12.03 0.14 53.23
N CYS A 497 -11.33 0.07 52.10
CA CYS A 497 -11.93 -0.21 50.80
C CYS A 497 -12.68 -1.56 50.81
N PRO A 498 -13.93 -1.62 50.28
CA PRO A 498 -14.74 -2.84 50.24
C PRO A 498 -14.28 -3.85 49.17
N ASP A 499 -13.31 -3.49 48.33
CA ASP A 499 -12.70 -4.32 47.29
C ASP A 499 -11.75 -5.41 47.83
N GLY A 500 -11.60 -5.53 49.15
CA GLY A 500 -10.67 -6.47 49.79
C GLY A 500 -9.20 -6.04 49.73
N SER A 501 -8.88 -4.92 49.09
CA SER A 501 -7.49 -4.40 49.00
C SER A 501 -6.91 -4.01 50.35
N GLY A 502 -7.75 -3.72 51.35
CA GLY A 502 -7.34 -3.23 52.67
C GLY A 502 -6.70 -1.84 52.66
N GLN A 503 -6.75 -1.12 51.53
CA GLN A 503 -6.42 0.30 51.47
C GLN A 503 -7.48 1.14 52.20
N LEU A 504 -7.15 2.41 52.46
CA LEU A 504 -8.10 3.39 52.98
C LEU A 504 -8.68 4.27 51.85
N TYR A 505 -9.93 4.67 52.05
CA TYR A 505 -10.65 5.63 51.23
C TYR A 505 -11.64 6.45 52.08
N VAL A 506 -12.25 7.46 51.46
CA VAL A 506 -13.25 8.33 52.07
C VAL A 506 -14.54 8.21 51.24
N PRO A 507 -15.50 7.32 51.62
CA PRO A 507 -16.78 7.27 50.94
C PRO A 507 -17.50 8.62 51.05
N GLY A 508 -18.05 9.09 49.93
CA GLY A 508 -18.70 10.40 49.81
C GLY A 508 -17.78 11.52 49.32
N LEU A 509 -16.45 11.35 49.34
CA LEU A 509 -15.52 12.33 48.78
C LEU A 509 -15.62 12.35 47.24
N THR A 510 -15.73 13.54 46.66
CA THR A 510 -15.90 13.74 45.21
C THR A 510 -14.66 13.34 44.42
N GLU A 511 -14.77 12.33 43.56
CA GLU A 511 -13.77 12.01 42.53
C GLU A 511 -14.08 12.79 41.23
N PHE A 512 -13.31 13.84 40.93
CA PHE A 512 -13.41 14.57 39.66
C PHE A 512 -12.50 13.92 38.59
N ARG A 513 -13.06 13.47 37.47
CA ARG A 513 -12.28 12.85 36.39
C ARG A 513 -11.61 13.92 35.52
N VAL A 514 -10.28 13.89 35.44
CA VAL A 514 -9.49 14.83 34.63
C VAL A 514 -9.22 14.23 33.25
N GLN A 515 -9.52 14.97 32.17
CA GLN A 515 -9.27 14.55 30.78
C GLN A 515 -8.50 15.59 29.96
N SER A 516 -8.20 16.76 30.53
CA SER A 516 -7.62 17.92 29.87
C SER A 516 -6.87 18.82 30.85
N VAL A 517 -6.09 19.79 30.37
CA VAL A 517 -5.40 20.77 31.25
C VAL A 517 -6.41 21.79 31.81
N GLU A 518 -7.46 22.04 31.04
CA GLU A 518 -8.63 22.83 31.40
C GLU A 518 -9.36 22.20 32.60
N ASP A 519 -9.45 20.87 32.67
CA ASP A 519 -9.99 20.16 33.83
C ASP A 519 -9.09 20.25 35.07
N ILE A 520 -7.76 20.22 34.90
CA ILE A 520 -6.81 20.47 36.00
C ILE A 520 -7.08 21.86 36.59
N ASN A 521 -7.22 22.87 35.74
CA ASN A 521 -7.46 24.25 36.16
C ASN A 521 -8.81 24.40 36.91
N LYS A 522 -9.89 23.77 36.40
CA LYS A 522 -11.21 23.74 37.09
C LYS A 522 -11.13 23.13 38.49
N VAL A 523 -10.37 22.05 38.68
CA VAL A 523 -10.20 21.40 40.00
C VAL A 523 -9.57 22.37 41.00
N PHE A 524 -8.54 23.13 40.61
CA PHE A 524 -7.95 24.16 41.46
C PHE A 524 -8.87 25.35 41.68
N GLU A 525 -9.63 25.79 40.66
CA GLU A 525 -10.60 26.88 40.78
C GLU A 525 -11.71 26.55 41.77
N PHE A 526 -12.37 25.38 41.66
CA PHE A 526 -13.38 24.94 42.62
C PHE A 526 -12.81 24.77 44.03
N GLY A 527 -11.66 24.12 44.16
CA GLY A 527 -11.00 23.90 45.45
C GLY A 527 -10.61 25.21 46.14
N HIS A 528 -10.04 26.15 45.38
CA HIS A 528 -9.68 27.47 45.89
C HIS A 528 -10.93 28.25 46.30
N VAL A 529 -11.95 28.37 45.42
CA VAL A 529 -13.19 29.11 45.72
C VAL A 529 -13.84 28.60 47.02
N LYS A 530 -13.99 27.28 47.21
CA LYS A 530 -14.54 26.74 48.46
C LYS A 530 -13.66 27.04 49.69
N ARG A 531 -12.33 26.97 49.56
CA ARG A 531 -11.37 27.30 50.63
C ARG A 531 -11.34 28.80 50.97
N VAL A 532 -11.79 29.68 50.06
CA VAL A 532 -11.99 31.12 50.29
C VAL A 532 -13.36 31.41 50.92
N THR A 533 -14.45 30.89 50.34
CA THR A 533 -15.81 31.39 50.63
C THR A 533 -16.31 31.14 52.05
N GLU A 534 -15.71 30.22 52.81
CA GLU A 534 -16.04 30.03 54.24
C GLU A 534 -15.25 30.95 55.19
N CYS A 535 -14.29 31.76 54.72
CA CYS A 535 -13.39 32.53 55.59
C CYS A 535 -13.21 33.99 55.16
N THR A 536 -13.40 34.92 56.11
CA THR A 536 -13.20 36.36 55.93
C THR A 536 -11.74 36.80 55.90
N ASN A 537 -10.77 35.90 56.04
CA ASN A 537 -9.35 36.23 56.03
C ASN A 537 -8.47 35.08 55.50
N LEU A 538 -8.00 35.19 54.25
CA LEU A 538 -7.32 34.12 53.50
C LEU A 538 -6.09 33.53 54.22
N ASN A 539 -5.21 34.39 54.72
CA ASN A 539 -3.93 33.97 55.31
C ASN A 539 -4.09 33.33 56.71
N GLU A 540 -5.26 33.48 57.35
CA GLU A 540 -5.54 32.93 58.68
C GLU A 540 -6.10 31.49 58.62
N HIS A 541 -6.61 31.04 57.46
CA HIS A 541 -7.21 29.70 57.32
C HIS A 541 -6.20 28.64 56.83
N SER A 542 -5.38 28.93 55.82
CA SER A 542 -4.40 27.97 55.28
C SER A 542 -3.31 27.57 56.29
N SER A 543 -3.06 28.39 57.30
CA SER A 543 -2.20 28.08 58.46
C SER A 543 -2.84 27.09 59.45
N ARG A 544 -4.13 26.78 59.32
CA ARG A 544 -4.95 26.09 60.34
C ARG A 544 -5.71 24.86 59.86
N SER A 545 -5.70 24.59 58.56
CA SER A 545 -6.23 23.39 57.94
C SER A 545 -5.11 22.59 57.26
N HIS A 546 -5.25 21.27 57.12
CA HIS A 546 -4.43 20.50 56.17
C HIS A 546 -5.23 20.31 54.88
N ALA A 547 -4.68 20.73 53.74
CA ALA A 547 -5.27 20.46 52.44
C ALA A 547 -4.59 19.25 51.79
N LEU A 548 -5.39 18.33 51.25
CA LEU A 548 -4.93 17.12 50.56
C LEU A 548 -5.54 17.05 49.17
N LEU A 549 -4.68 17.04 48.15
CA LEU A 549 -5.04 16.70 46.78
C LEU A 549 -4.69 15.22 46.55
N ILE A 550 -5.71 14.39 46.34
CA ILE A 550 -5.60 12.94 46.18
C ILE A 550 -5.85 12.62 44.71
N VAL A 551 -4.80 12.22 43.99
CA VAL A 551 -4.88 11.84 42.57
C VAL A 551 -4.81 10.32 42.47
N THR A 552 -5.84 9.67 41.94
CA THR A 552 -5.87 8.23 41.69
C THR A 552 -5.64 7.97 40.20
N VAL A 553 -4.57 7.24 39.88
CA VAL A 553 -4.23 6.82 38.52
C VAL A 553 -4.54 5.34 38.39
N ARG A 554 -5.58 4.99 37.64
CA ARG A 554 -5.97 3.61 37.33
C ARG A 554 -5.52 3.29 35.89
N GLY A 555 -4.82 2.17 35.69
CA GLY A 555 -4.30 1.75 34.38
C GLY A 555 -4.71 0.33 34.00
N LEU A 556 -4.89 0.09 32.70
CA LEU A 556 -5.16 -1.21 32.10
C LEU A 556 -4.26 -1.40 30.87
N ASP A 557 -3.37 -2.39 30.90
CA ASP A 557 -2.56 -2.82 29.75
C ASP A 557 -3.46 -3.56 28.74
N ARG A 558 -3.61 -3.01 27.53
CA ARG A 558 -4.43 -3.63 26.47
C ARG A 558 -3.85 -4.96 25.96
N SER A 559 -2.54 -5.15 26.09
CA SER A 559 -1.80 -6.31 25.57
C SER A 559 -1.66 -7.47 26.55
N THR A 560 -1.92 -7.23 27.84
CA THR A 560 -1.84 -8.27 28.90
C THR A 560 -3.05 -8.32 29.83
N GLY A 561 -3.94 -7.33 29.81
CA GLY A 561 -5.06 -7.21 30.76
C GLY A 561 -4.64 -6.83 32.18
N LEU A 562 -3.35 -6.54 32.42
CA LEU A 562 -2.83 -6.16 33.72
C LEU A 562 -3.44 -4.83 34.18
N ARG A 563 -3.96 -4.81 35.41
CA ARG A 563 -4.49 -3.60 36.05
C ARG A 563 -3.50 -3.03 37.05
N THR A 564 -3.34 -1.71 37.04
CA THR A 564 -2.60 -0.94 38.05
C THR A 564 -3.51 0.11 38.69
N THR A 565 -3.25 0.48 39.94
CA THR A 565 -3.90 1.61 40.62
C THR A 565 -2.95 2.22 41.63
N GLY A 566 -2.45 3.41 41.34
CA GLY A 566 -1.57 4.18 42.24
C GLY A 566 -2.27 5.43 42.74
N LYS A 567 -2.09 5.76 44.03
CA LYS A 567 -2.56 7.01 44.65
C LYS A 567 -1.40 7.97 44.87
N LEU A 568 -1.53 9.21 44.42
CA LEU A 568 -0.63 10.32 44.74
C LEU A 568 -1.33 11.27 45.71
N ASN A 569 -0.84 11.33 46.95
CA ASN A 569 -1.29 12.25 47.98
C ASN A 569 -0.37 13.48 48.01
N LEU A 570 -0.86 14.65 47.61
CA LEU A 570 -0.13 15.91 47.70
C LEU A 570 -0.74 16.75 48.83
N VAL A 571 0.06 17.09 49.85
CA VAL A 571 -0.45 17.62 51.12
C VAL A 571 0.22 18.94 51.50
N ASP A 572 -0.58 19.98 51.68
CA ASP A 572 -0.20 21.22 52.34
C ASP A 572 -0.65 21.13 53.81
N LEU A 573 0.28 20.86 54.72
CA LEU A 573 -0.03 20.74 56.15
C LEU A 573 -0.29 22.13 56.77
N ALA A 574 -0.95 22.15 57.92
CA ALA A 574 -1.10 23.34 58.76
C ALA A 574 0.25 23.85 59.33
N GLY A 575 0.24 25.00 60.00
CA GLY A 575 1.39 25.57 60.72
C GLY A 575 1.92 24.65 61.82
N SER A 576 3.24 24.43 61.84
CA SER A 576 3.93 23.65 62.88
C SER A 576 4.33 24.44 64.12
N GLU A 577 4.02 25.73 64.17
CA GLU A 577 4.35 26.61 65.29
C GLU A 577 3.58 26.27 66.58
N ARG A 578 4.25 26.48 67.72
CA ARG A 578 3.73 26.08 69.03
C ARG A 578 2.68 27.07 69.55
N VAL A 579 1.54 26.55 69.97
CA VAL A 579 0.41 27.31 70.56
C VAL A 579 0.86 28.35 71.60
N GLY A 580 1.82 28.01 72.47
CA GLY A 580 2.32 28.90 73.53
C GLY A 580 3.02 30.19 73.05
N ARG A 581 3.32 30.32 71.74
CA ARG A 581 3.86 31.56 71.14
C ARG A 581 2.80 32.39 70.40
N SER A 582 1.56 31.91 70.32
CA SER A 582 0.47 32.53 69.54
C SER A 582 -0.40 33.55 70.28
N GLY A 583 -0.38 33.54 71.63
CA GLY A 583 -1.27 34.37 72.45
C GLY A 583 -2.77 34.03 72.30
N ALA A 584 -3.12 32.87 71.73
CA ALA A 584 -4.51 32.51 71.46
C ALA A 584 -5.29 32.18 72.74
N GLU A 585 -6.48 32.76 72.88
CA GLU A 585 -7.43 32.50 73.97
C GLU A 585 -8.73 31.84 73.47
N GLY A 586 -9.56 31.34 74.39
CA GLY A 586 -10.94 30.91 74.12
C GLY A 586 -11.07 29.83 73.03
N SER A 587 -11.84 30.14 71.98
CA SER A 587 -12.06 29.25 70.82
C SER A 587 -10.78 29.05 70.01
N ARG A 588 -10.03 30.13 69.73
CA ARG A 588 -8.74 30.09 69.01
C ARG A 588 -7.70 29.22 69.72
N LEU A 589 -7.73 29.15 71.06
CA LEU A 589 -6.87 28.24 71.82
C LEU A 589 -7.20 26.77 71.54
N ARG A 590 -8.49 26.40 71.49
CA ARG A 590 -8.93 25.03 71.16
C ARG A 590 -8.59 24.67 69.72
N GLU A 591 -8.84 25.58 68.79
CA GLU A 591 -8.46 25.48 67.38
C GLU A 591 -6.95 25.18 67.22
N ALA A 592 -6.10 25.99 67.86
CA ALA A 592 -4.64 25.82 67.87
C ALA A 592 -4.19 24.49 68.51
N GLN A 593 -4.90 24.00 69.53
CA GLN A 593 -4.69 22.68 70.12
C GLN A 593 -5.07 21.54 69.17
N HIS A 594 -6.20 21.63 68.45
CA HIS A 594 -6.61 20.61 67.47
C HIS A 594 -5.67 20.54 66.25
N ILE A 595 -5.16 21.68 65.79
CA ILE A 595 -4.10 21.75 64.78
C ILE A 595 -2.84 21.01 65.28
N ASN A 596 -2.34 21.41 66.44
CA ASN A 596 -1.14 20.79 67.02
C ASN A 596 -1.34 19.30 67.37
N LYS A 597 -2.56 18.85 67.71
CA LYS A 597 -2.88 17.42 67.91
C LYS A 597 -2.53 16.58 66.67
N SER A 598 -2.93 17.04 65.49
CA SER A 598 -2.70 16.29 64.25
C SER A 598 -1.22 16.19 63.86
N LEU A 599 -0.45 17.25 64.06
CA LEU A 599 1.01 17.25 63.84
C LEU A 599 1.77 16.50 64.95
N SER A 600 1.27 16.52 66.19
CA SER A 600 1.81 15.70 67.29
C SER A 600 1.62 14.22 67.02
N ALA A 601 0.41 13.80 66.58
CA ALA A 601 0.13 12.43 66.17
C ALA A 601 1.01 11.99 64.99
N LEU A 602 1.30 12.87 64.03
CA LEU A 602 2.27 12.59 62.97
C LEU A 602 3.69 12.40 63.53
N GLY A 603 4.07 13.18 64.54
CA GLY A 603 5.30 12.99 65.32
C GLY A 603 5.36 11.62 66.02
N ASP A 604 4.28 11.21 66.67
CA ASP A 604 4.15 9.91 67.35
C ASP A 604 4.26 8.74 66.36
N VAL A 605 3.62 8.86 65.19
CA VAL A 605 3.68 7.89 64.09
C VAL A 605 5.10 7.75 63.56
N ILE A 606 5.78 8.87 63.26
CA ILE A 606 7.17 8.88 62.79
C ILE A 606 8.12 8.29 63.85
N TYR A 607 7.90 8.59 65.13
CA TYR A 607 8.67 8.00 66.23
C TYR A 607 8.44 6.49 66.33
N ALA A 608 7.19 6.02 66.29
CA ALA A 608 6.85 4.61 66.35
C ALA A 608 7.42 3.81 65.16
N LEU A 609 7.39 4.38 63.94
CA LEU A 609 8.01 3.81 62.74
C LEU A 609 9.54 3.73 62.89
N ARG A 610 10.21 4.82 63.27
CA ARG A 610 11.67 4.86 63.50
C ARG A 610 12.11 3.82 64.54
N SER A 611 11.38 3.72 65.64
CA SER A 611 11.64 2.76 66.72
C SER A 611 11.14 1.33 66.41
N ARG A 612 10.61 1.08 65.20
CA ARG A 612 10.04 -0.21 64.75
C ARG A 612 9.07 -0.83 65.76
N GLN A 613 8.21 0.00 66.36
CA GLN A 613 7.22 -0.45 67.35
C GLN A 613 6.16 -1.35 66.69
N GLY A 614 5.74 -2.41 67.39
CA GLY A 614 4.74 -3.37 66.88
C GLY A 614 3.33 -2.79 66.67
N HIS A 615 3.06 -1.58 67.17
CA HIS A 615 1.83 -0.82 66.92
C HIS A 615 2.21 0.62 66.60
N VAL A 616 1.76 1.13 65.44
CA VAL A 616 1.96 2.52 65.01
C VAL A 616 0.62 3.27 65.15
N PRO A 617 0.55 4.39 65.87
CA PRO A 617 -0.70 5.00 66.32
C PRO A 617 -1.41 5.85 65.25
N PHE A 618 -1.53 5.34 64.03
CA PHE A 618 -2.14 6.05 62.89
C PHE A 618 -3.54 6.61 63.17
N ARG A 619 -4.32 5.97 64.04
CA ARG A 619 -5.69 6.40 64.39
C ARG A 619 -5.78 7.59 65.36
N ASN A 620 -4.66 8.12 65.86
CA ASN A 620 -4.67 9.25 66.81
C ASN A 620 -5.18 10.56 66.20
N SER A 621 -5.06 10.75 64.89
CA SER A 621 -5.61 11.88 64.12
C SER A 621 -6.23 11.38 62.79
N LYS A 622 -7.19 12.15 62.25
CA LYS A 622 -7.69 11.92 60.88
C LYS A 622 -6.57 12.04 59.84
N LEU A 623 -5.61 12.95 60.04
CA LEU A 623 -4.47 13.14 59.14
C LEU A 623 -3.60 11.88 59.08
N THR A 624 -3.16 11.39 60.24
CA THR A 624 -2.32 10.20 60.31
C THR A 624 -3.04 8.93 59.86
N TYR A 625 -4.36 8.86 60.01
CA TYR A 625 -5.13 7.71 59.54
C TYR A 625 -5.26 7.74 58.01
N LEU A 626 -5.55 8.90 57.41
CA LEU A 626 -5.60 9.05 55.95
C LEU A 626 -4.24 8.83 55.28
N LEU A 627 -3.14 9.20 55.96
CA LEU A 627 -1.77 8.95 55.51
C LEU A 627 -1.19 7.57 55.90
N GLN A 628 -1.97 6.70 56.56
CA GLN A 628 -1.51 5.35 56.94
C GLN A 628 -0.95 4.57 55.75
N ASP A 629 -1.69 4.54 54.64
CA ASP A 629 -1.31 3.85 53.41
C ASP A 629 -0.03 4.43 52.79
N SER A 630 0.29 5.71 53.05
CA SER A 630 1.49 6.39 52.54
C SER A 630 2.72 6.23 53.44
N LEU A 631 2.51 6.11 54.74
CA LEU A 631 3.54 5.99 55.78
C LEU A 631 3.76 4.52 56.20
N SER A 632 3.37 3.57 55.35
CA SER A 632 3.58 2.13 55.55
C SER A 632 3.69 1.39 54.21
N GLY A 633 4.07 0.11 54.24
CA GLY A 633 4.20 -0.73 53.05
C GLY A 633 5.33 -0.29 52.11
N ASP A 634 5.10 -0.45 50.80
CA ASP A 634 6.01 -0.08 49.71
C ASP A 634 5.70 1.30 49.09
N SER A 635 5.00 2.15 49.86
CA SER A 635 4.72 3.54 49.50
C SER A 635 5.97 4.42 49.50
N LYS A 636 5.99 5.39 48.59
CA LYS A 636 7.11 6.32 48.40
C LYS A 636 6.73 7.71 48.94
N THR A 637 7.30 8.09 50.07
CA THR A 637 6.96 9.35 50.75
C THR A 637 8.09 10.37 50.63
N LEU A 638 7.73 11.64 50.44
CA LEU A 638 8.62 12.79 50.49
C LEU A 638 8.07 13.84 51.46
N MET A 639 8.86 14.21 52.46
CA MET A 639 8.66 15.41 53.25
C MET A 639 9.40 16.57 52.58
N MET A 640 8.71 17.68 52.34
CA MET A 640 9.32 18.95 51.93
C MET A 640 9.32 19.90 53.14
N VAL A 641 10.44 19.97 53.87
CA VAL A 641 10.56 20.87 55.03
C VAL A 641 10.84 22.30 54.56
N GLN A 642 9.92 23.20 54.91
CA GLN A 642 9.93 24.60 54.52
C GLN A 642 10.61 25.42 55.62
N VAL A 643 11.58 26.23 55.22
CA VAL A 643 12.47 26.97 56.11
C VAL A 643 12.36 28.46 55.85
N SER A 644 12.03 29.23 56.90
CA SER A 644 12.25 30.66 56.89
C SER A 644 13.71 30.97 57.26
N PRO A 645 14.43 31.79 56.48
CA PRO A 645 15.80 32.22 56.79
C PRO A 645 15.88 33.26 57.91
N ALA A 646 14.80 33.99 58.21
CA ALA A 646 14.84 35.17 59.07
C ALA A 646 15.19 34.84 60.54
N GLU A 647 16.06 35.64 61.16
CA GLU A 647 16.56 35.37 62.53
C GLU A 647 15.43 35.19 63.57
N LYS A 648 14.36 36.00 63.48
CA LYS A 648 13.17 35.92 64.35
C LYS A 648 12.45 34.56 64.34
N ASN A 649 12.61 33.80 63.25
CA ASN A 649 12.01 32.48 63.01
C ASN A 649 12.92 31.30 63.39
N THR A 650 14.21 31.53 63.68
CA THR A 650 15.20 30.45 63.92
C THR A 650 14.78 29.39 64.94
N SER A 651 13.98 29.75 65.95
CA SER A 651 13.47 28.78 66.94
C SER A 651 12.52 27.74 66.36
N GLU A 652 11.66 28.12 65.40
CA GLU A 652 10.69 27.23 64.75
C GLU A 652 11.33 26.54 63.52
N THR A 653 12.24 27.22 62.81
CA THR A 653 13.13 26.59 61.82
C THR A 653 13.94 25.46 62.46
N LEU A 654 14.54 25.66 63.65
CA LEU A 654 15.25 24.62 64.40
C LEU A 654 14.34 23.44 64.78
N CYS A 655 13.08 23.71 65.16
CA CYS A 655 12.12 22.64 65.46
C CYS A 655 11.73 21.85 64.20
N SER A 656 11.59 22.53 63.07
CA SER A 656 11.22 21.95 61.78
C SER A 656 12.33 21.06 61.22
N LEU A 657 13.57 21.55 61.22
CA LEU A 657 14.74 20.79 60.76
C LEU A 657 15.02 19.57 61.65
N LYS A 658 14.89 19.70 62.97
CA LYS A 658 14.98 18.54 63.88
C LYS A 658 13.86 17.53 63.70
N PHE A 659 12.69 17.92 63.18
CA PHE A 659 11.64 16.95 62.81
C PHE A 659 11.98 16.27 61.48
N ALA A 660 12.43 17.03 60.49
CA ALA A 660 12.90 16.54 59.19
C ALA A 660 14.00 15.47 59.33
N GLU A 661 15.01 15.73 60.16
CA GLU A 661 16.06 14.77 60.56
C GLU A 661 15.48 13.46 61.13
N ARG A 662 14.45 13.53 61.99
CA ARG A 662 13.78 12.34 62.52
C ARG A 662 13.00 11.57 61.45
N VAL A 663 12.36 12.28 60.51
CA VAL A 663 11.61 11.68 59.39
C VAL A 663 12.55 10.96 58.42
N ARG A 664 13.72 11.54 58.11
CA ARG A 664 14.76 10.94 57.24
C ARG A 664 15.26 9.61 57.79
N SER A 665 15.35 9.48 59.12
CA SER A 665 15.78 8.25 59.78
C SER A 665 14.73 7.11 59.85
N VAL A 666 13.66 7.15 59.03
CA VAL A 666 12.60 6.11 59.00
C VAL A 666 12.75 5.17 57.80
N GLU A 667 13.00 3.89 58.08
CA GLU A 667 12.88 2.81 57.10
C GLU A 667 11.45 2.23 57.10
N LEU A 668 10.75 2.30 55.97
CA LEU A 668 9.51 1.51 55.76
C LEU A 668 9.84 0.06 55.43
N GLY A 669 9.00 -0.86 55.93
CA GLY A 669 9.24 -2.31 55.92
C GLY A 669 9.18 -3.01 54.55
N PRO A 670 9.35 -4.35 54.53
CA PRO A 670 9.36 -5.13 53.29
C PRO A 670 7.99 -5.17 52.58
N VAL A 671 8.06 -5.39 51.27
CA VAL A 671 7.02 -5.15 50.26
C VAL A 671 5.82 -6.10 50.35
N SER A 672 4.60 -5.57 50.10
CA SER A 672 3.39 -6.35 49.80
C SER A 672 2.83 -5.96 48.44
N ARG A 673 3.31 -6.60 47.37
CA ARG A 673 2.91 -6.30 45.99
C ARG A 673 1.42 -6.59 45.75
N LYS A 674 0.74 -5.69 45.06
CA LYS A 674 -0.58 -5.93 44.46
C LYS A 674 -0.50 -5.73 42.95
N ALA A 675 -0.58 -6.84 42.22
CA ALA A 675 -0.69 -6.89 40.78
C ALA A 675 -1.61 -8.08 40.45
N GLU A 676 -2.87 -7.79 40.15
CA GLU A 676 -3.86 -8.81 39.84
C GLU A 676 -3.86 -9.09 38.33
N LEU A 677 -3.54 -10.33 37.97
CA LEU A 677 -3.86 -10.85 36.65
C LEU A 677 -5.35 -11.19 36.63
N ALA A 678 -6.09 -10.65 35.66
CA ALA A 678 -7.45 -11.10 35.41
C ALA A 678 -7.41 -12.57 34.96
N SER A 679 -8.01 -13.46 35.75
CA SER A 679 -8.10 -14.89 35.41
C SER A 679 -9.13 -15.09 34.30
N TRP A 680 -8.64 -15.33 33.09
CA TRP A 680 -9.47 -15.82 31.99
C TRP A 680 -9.89 -17.27 32.28
N PRO A 681 -11.14 -17.68 32.01
CA PRO A 681 -11.51 -19.08 31.98
C PRO A 681 -10.72 -19.80 30.88
N SER A 682 -10.06 -20.91 31.20
CA SER A 682 -9.31 -21.70 30.22
C SER A 682 -10.26 -22.26 29.15
N GLN A 683 -10.15 -21.77 27.91
CA GLN A 683 -10.95 -22.26 26.79
C GLN A 683 -10.34 -23.54 26.16
N GLU A 684 -10.11 -24.55 26.99
CA GLU A 684 -9.78 -25.91 26.55
C GLU A 684 -11.05 -26.75 26.51
N HIS A 685 -11.81 -26.68 25.41
CA HIS A 685 -12.77 -27.70 24.92
C HIS A 685 -13.51 -27.20 23.66
N LEU A 686 -12.85 -27.22 22.49
CA LEU A 686 -13.51 -27.06 21.18
C LEU A 686 -12.76 -27.83 20.06
N GLU A 687 -12.44 -29.10 20.29
CA GLU A 687 -12.02 -30.02 19.22
C GLU A 687 -12.79 -31.34 19.29
N GLY A 688 -13.35 -31.76 18.14
CA GLY A 688 -13.38 -33.18 17.77
C GLY A 688 -14.47 -34.09 18.33
N ASP A 689 -15.72 -33.63 18.54
CA ASP A 689 -16.82 -34.58 18.80
C ASP A 689 -17.17 -35.36 17.51
N SER A 690 -17.06 -36.69 17.55
CA SER A 690 -17.29 -37.59 16.40
C SER A 690 -18.14 -38.80 16.83
N PRO A 691 -19.25 -39.11 16.13
CA PRO A 691 -20.27 -40.00 16.68
C PRO A 691 -19.93 -41.50 16.55
N GLY A 692 -19.94 -42.25 17.66
CA GLY A 692 -19.81 -43.70 17.60
C GLY A 692 -20.00 -44.46 18.93
N SER A 693 -20.80 -45.53 18.87
CA SER A 693 -20.82 -46.69 19.79
C SER A 693 -21.11 -46.49 21.30
N ALA A 694 -22.41 -46.62 21.63
CA ALA A 694 -23.00 -47.52 22.64
C ALA A 694 -22.38 -47.76 24.06
N ALA A 695 -23.30 -47.76 25.03
CA ALA A 695 -23.23 -48.17 26.45
C ALA A 695 -22.73 -49.64 26.68
N PRO A 696 -22.47 -50.16 27.92
CA PRO A 696 -23.18 -49.80 29.17
C PRO A 696 -22.51 -49.88 30.57
N HIS A 697 -23.18 -49.20 31.51
CA HIS A 697 -23.38 -49.47 32.95
C HIS A 697 -22.27 -50.06 33.86
N GLY A 698 -21.92 -49.30 34.91
CA GLY A 698 -21.28 -49.81 36.15
C GLY A 698 -21.77 -49.06 37.41
N ARG A 699 -22.16 -49.79 38.45
CA ARG A 699 -22.60 -49.29 39.79
C ARG A 699 -21.37 -48.79 40.59
N GLY A 700 -21.45 -47.93 41.61
CA GLY A 700 -22.56 -47.29 42.33
C GLY A 700 -22.34 -47.32 43.85
N HIS A 701 -22.79 -46.28 44.60
CA HIS A 701 -22.66 -46.10 46.07
C HIS A 701 -21.23 -45.89 46.63
N ALA A 702 -21.00 -45.24 47.79
CA ALA A 702 -21.79 -44.23 48.53
C ALA A 702 -20.91 -43.48 49.57
N SER A 703 -21.36 -42.28 49.97
CA SER A 703 -21.01 -41.54 51.21
C SER A 703 -21.55 -42.26 52.48
N PRO A 704 -21.10 -42.00 53.74
CA PRO A 704 -20.75 -40.66 54.25
C PRO A 704 -19.61 -40.53 55.29
N SER A 705 -19.43 -39.27 55.70
CA SER A 705 -18.64 -38.72 56.82
C SER A 705 -19.34 -38.89 58.20
N PRO A 706 -18.91 -38.24 59.33
CA PRO A 706 -17.65 -37.54 59.66
C PRO A 706 -17.02 -38.03 60.99
N GLY A 707 -15.88 -37.44 61.41
CA GLY A 707 -15.35 -37.60 62.77
C GLY A 707 -14.30 -36.55 63.16
N GLN A 708 -14.57 -35.74 64.18
CA GLN A 708 -13.57 -34.90 64.86
C GLN A 708 -12.97 -35.67 66.04
N LEU A 709 -11.69 -35.45 66.36
CA LEU A 709 -11.28 -34.96 67.69
C LEU A 709 -9.78 -34.63 67.77
N SER A 710 -9.42 -33.93 68.84
CA SER A 710 -8.09 -33.35 69.10
C SER A 710 -7.06 -34.35 69.64
N SER A 711 -5.77 -34.05 69.41
CA SER A 711 -4.79 -33.99 70.52
C SER A 711 -3.57 -33.12 70.20
N ARG A 712 -2.86 -32.68 71.24
CA ARG A 712 -1.60 -31.91 71.17
C ARG A 712 -0.41 -32.87 70.99
N SER A 713 0.72 -32.40 70.43
CA SER A 713 2.00 -32.22 71.18
C SER A 713 3.28 -32.14 70.30
N ALA A 714 4.36 -31.67 70.94
CA ALA A 714 5.77 -31.99 70.68
C ALA A 714 6.43 -31.50 69.38
N SER A 715 7.11 -30.34 69.48
CA SER A 715 8.17 -29.93 68.56
C SER A 715 9.40 -30.85 68.66
N ILE A 716 10.01 -31.23 67.52
CA ILE A 716 11.38 -31.76 67.48
C ILE A 716 12.18 -30.99 66.43
N ARG A 717 13.24 -30.29 66.88
CA ARG A 717 14.31 -29.80 66.01
C ARG A 717 15.12 -30.99 65.49
N ARG A 718 15.50 -30.98 64.21
CA ARG A 718 16.64 -31.78 63.74
C ARG A 718 17.54 -30.91 62.86
N LYS A 719 18.77 -30.66 63.32
CA LYS A 719 19.83 -30.08 62.49
C LYS A 719 20.25 -31.14 61.46
N LEU A 720 20.63 -30.69 60.26
CA LEU A 720 21.49 -31.43 59.35
C LEU A 720 22.45 -30.43 58.67
N GLN A 721 23.71 -30.48 59.10
CA GLN A 721 24.85 -29.97 58.34
C GLN A 721 25.75 -31.18 58.09
N THR A 722 26.13 -31.43 56.84
CA THR A 722 27.47 -31.90 56.46
C THR A 722 27.65 -31.80 54.95
N SER A 723 28.77 -31.18 54.54
CA SER A 723 29.58 -31.47 53.33
C SER A 723 28.90 -31.65 51.97
N GLY A 724 29.22 -30.72 51.07
CA GLY A 724 28.87 -30.69 49.65
C GLY A 724 29.34 -29.36 49.08
#